data_AF-A0AAN9MGL6-F1
#
_entry.id   AF-A0AAN9MGL6-F1
#
_cell.length_a   1.000
_cell.length_b   1.000
_cell.length_c   1.000
_cell.angle_alpha   90.00
_cell.angle_beta   90.00
_cell.angle_gamma   90.00
#
_symmetry.space_group_name_H-M   'P 1'
#
loop_
_entity.id
_entity.type
_entity.pdbx_description
1 polymer ?
#
loop_
_entity_poly.entity_id
_entity_poly.type
_entity_poly.pdbx_seq_one_letter_code
_entity_poly.pdbx_strand_id
1 'polypeptide(L)'
;MKSQMKKKRVTPIPNTPCNISDQLCINPRCFFCSMGEPDASLRRAGITTCFKELFQGENHEQHVLVLSGLWHIAMSQPNDPEFPSLGIFKYMASLIHKGINDRHWLLANQNIYIPYYAAHIIGSYTMNKEEFAQLAVQSGVIPPLLDLLRGKISWVEQRVAVRALGHLASYKSTFESVVQHEQEVVKLTLNLASTCLEVVYVDFVAVKENKRLEYHRNLLTRGVGDLETENRKAEEWASQLQCWSLYLLNCFACKDRALDLICKKGFLKDLCDMWGGLINHTSPAGVGLIRILCYSKEGRKNIAELPKVVNALGNLSRSSDDWQYIGIDCLLLLLKDPDTRYKVLDVTAPYLTDLIELTNLGDKSNVGETVTKVLLNLKPNIQKVGAVLQEVMDLMVDRRNKEKVLSEEKLEETRVLVSLIKQEANHKFRLGKVEEALVKYSEALGVCPLKFRKERMVIYSNKAQCHILLKDADSAISDSTRALCLSNPANTHRKSLWRRSQAYDMKGMAKESLMDCIMFMNSSIKSGETMRVKIPYHPARMICKHMDATWLFATARSRVEKTMQELNQVGGHAQNQKQPRDHKAMMTMMIQKRNSHIHGLSTIIEEPFNAKEGGRRKMERARRRLKKGRFSSSFILNTSLYQIQNPKKGKKKMSWWWAGAIGAAKKKFEEDEPPRSFESVGLVIGVTGIVGNSLAEILPLHDTPGGPWKVYGVARRPRPSWNADHPIEYVQCDVSDPADAENKLSVLTDVTHVFFVSWTSRPTEAENCEVNGAMLRNVLRAVIPNAPNLRHVSLQTGTKHYIGSFESIGKIQSHEPPFTEDLPRLDTPNFYYTQEDILFEETAKKEGLTWSIHRPGTIFGFSPYSLMNLVGSICVYAAICKHEGVPLTFPGTKGAWEGYSFSSDADLIAEQHIWAAVDPNARNEAFNCSNGDVFKWKHLWKVLAEQFGIEEYGFEEGSHLKLSEVMKDKGPVWDEIVSANQLLPTKLDEVGEWWFVDIIFSVAGVLDSMNKAKEHGFLGFRNSKNSLISWIDKCKGYKIVP
;
A
#
# COMPACT_ATOMS: atom_id res chain seq x y z
N MET A 1 2.83 57.00 16.17
CA MET A 1 3.89 56.99 17.20
C MET A 1 4.17 55.56 17.63
N LYS A 2 5.43 55.10 17.48
CA LYS A 2 6.10 53.89 18.05
C LYS A 2 5.39 52.54 17.82
N SER A 3 5.66 51.77 16.76
CA SER A 3 6.88 51.00 16.44
C SER A 3 7.52 50.29 17.64
N GLN A 4 7.26 48.98 17.77
CA GLN A 4 8.23 48.03 18.30
C GLN A 4 8.28 46.79 17.42
N MET A 5 9.35 46.71 16.63
CA MET A 5 9.77 45.54 15.88
C MET A 5 10.06 44.38 16.85
N LYS A 6 9.24 43.32 16.81
CA LYS A 6 9.64 42.03 17.37
C LYS A 6 10.76 41.46 16.48
N LYS A 7 12.01 41.54 16.95
CA LYS A 7 13.15 40.78 16.41
C LYS A 7 12.76 39.30 16.31
N LYS A 8 12.62 38.78 15.08
CA LYS A 8 12.51 37.34 14.83
C LYS A 8 13.80 36.69 15.34
N ARG A 9 13.71 35.89 16.40
CA ARG A 9 14.78 34.98 16.81
C ARG A 9 14.98 33.96 15.69
N VAL A 10 16.20 33.90 15.16
CA VAL A 10 16.68 32.82 14.30
C VAL A 10 16.58 31.52 15.10
N THR A 11 15.82 30.55 14.62
CA THR A 11 15.79 29.18 15.16
C THR A 11 17.15 28.51 14.91
N PRO A 12 17.79 27.89 15.92
CA PRO A 12 19.05 27.18 15.70
C PRO A 12 18.82 25.94 14.83
N ILE A 13 19.73 25.73 13.88
CA ILE A 13 19.78 24.56 12.99
C ILE A 13 20.07 23.31 13.86
N PRO A 14 19.25 22.23 13.82
CA PRO A 14 19.55 21.02 14.56
C PRO A 14 20.68 20.24 13.89
N ASN A 15 21.74 19.96 14.65
CA ASN A 15 22.91 19.12 14.35
C ASN A 15 23.98 19.73 13.40
N THR A 16 24.71 20.72 13.91
CA THR A 16 26.09 21.02 13.48
C THR A 16 27.08 20.03 14.11
N PRO A 17 28.10 19.51 13.41
CA PRO A 17 29.11 18.61 13.99
C PRO A 17 30.09 19.32 14.94
N CYS A 18 29.89 20.60 15.26
CA CYS A 18 30.79 21.38 16.10
C CYS A 18 30.39 21.38 17.60
N ASN A 19 29.43 20.54 18.01
CA ASN A 19 29.07 20.32 19.42
C ASN A 19 29.54 18.94 19.89
N ILE A 20 30.84 18.68 19.76
CA ILE A 20 31.54 17.68 20.55
C ILE A 20 32.38 18.47 21.54
N SER A 21 31.92 18.53 22.80
CA SER A 21 32.64 18.96 24.02
C SER A 21 33.50 20.24 23.92
N ASP A 22 33.07 21.34 24.55
CA ASP A 22 33.92 22.45 25.07
C ASP A 22 35.34 22.62 24.46
N GLN A 23 35.44 22.66 23.14
CA GLN A 23 36.66 23.01 22.40
C GLN A 23 36.26 24.07 21.38
N LEU A 24 36.71 25.30 21.62
CA LEU A 24 36.63 26.40 20.67
C LEU A 24 37.29 25.95 19.36
N CYS A 25 36.56 26.05 18.24
CA CYS A 25 37.12 25.83 16.92
C CYS A 25 38.25 26.84 16.69
N ILE A 26 39.50 26.36 16.65
CA ILE A 26 40.71 27.21 16.57
C ILE A 26 40.92 27.72 15.13
N ASN A 27 40.10 27.30 14.17
CA ASN A 27 40.20 27.74 12.78
C ASN A 27 39.32 28.98 12.52
N PRO A 28 39.89 30.20 12.44
CA PRO A 28 39.14 31.42 12.15
C PRO A 28 38.50 31.43 10.74
N ARG A 29 38.77 30.41 9.92
CA ARG A 29 38.30 30.25 8.54
C ARG A 29 37.33 29.07 8.35
N CYS A 30 36.78 28.54 9.45
CA CYS A 30 35.78 27.48 9.39
C CYS A 30 34.44 28.00 8.85
N PHE A 31 33.94 27.41 7.76
CA PHE A 31 32.65 27.77 7.16
C PHE A 31 31.49 27.76 8.17
N PHE A 32 31.43 26.75 9.05
CA PHE A 32 30.37 26.64 10.06
C PHE A 32 30.49 27.69 11.17
N CYS A 33 31.70 28.13 11.50
CA CYS A 33 31.92 29.25 12.43
C CYS A 33 31.53 30.58 11.78
N SER A 34 31.89 30.81 10.51
CA SER A 34 31.42 31.98 9.76
C SER A 34 29.89 32.02 9.66
N MET A 35 29.23 30.87 9.46
CA MET A 35 27.77 30.77 9.47
C MET A 35 27.14 31.09 10.84
N GLY A 36 27.87 30.85 11.93
CA GLY A 36 27.45 31.17 13.30
C GLY A 36 27.64 32.63 13.70
N GLU A 37 28.31 33.45 12.87
CA GLU A 37 28.59 34.85 13.15
C GLU A 37 27.29 35.69 13.12
N PRO A 38 26.89 36.32 14.24
CA PRO A 38 25.67 37.14 14.30
C PRO A 38 25.75 38.41 13.43
N ASP A 39 26.94 39.00 13.25
CA ASP A 39 27.11 40.18 12.39
C ASP A 39 27.07 39.81 10.90
N ALA A 40 26.15 40.41 10.16
CA ALA A 40 25.94 40.06 8.75
C ALA A 40 27.11 40.46 7.84
N SER A 41 27.85 41.54 8.17
CA SER A 41 29.00 41.99 7.39
C SER A 41 30.19 41.05 7.59
N LEU A 42 30.48 40.72 8.86
CA LEU A 42 31.55 39.79 9.23
C LEU A 42 31.26 38.37 8.72
N ARG A 43 30.01 37.90 8.84
CA ARG A 43 29.58 36.62 8.26
C ARG A 43 29.80 36.57 6.76
N ARG A 44 29.36 37.59 6.01
CA ARG A 44 29.53 37.66 4.55
C ARG A 44 30.99 37.70 4.15
N ALA A 45 31.82 38.47 4.86
CA ALA A 45 33.28 38.51 4.63
C ALA A 45 33.94 37.15 4.90
N GLY A 46 33.54 36.47 5.99
CA GLY A 46 33.99 35.12 6.33
C GLY A 46 33.62 34.08 5.28
N ILE A 47 32.35 34.05 4.85
CA ILE A 47 31.85 33.13 3.80
C ILE A 47 32.55 33.39 2.46
N THR A 48 32.76 34.66 2.08
CA THR A 48 33.48 35.03 0.85
C THR A 48 34.91 34.52 0.88
N THR A 49 35.58 34.64 2.03
CA THR A 49 36.94 34.13 2.23
C THR A 49 36.96 32.61 2.14
N CYS A 50 36.00 31.93 2.77
CA CYS A 50 35.83 30.48 2.65
C CYS A 50 35.66 30.05 1.18
N PHE A 51 34.80 30.73 0.40
CA PHE A 51 34.61 30.39 -1.02
C PHE A 51 35.87 30.58 -1.86
N LYS A 52 36.67 31.62 -1.58
CA LYS A 52 37.96 31.86 -2.27
C LYS A 52 39.01 30.80 -1.92
N GLU A 53 39.11 30.43 -0.65
CA GLU A 53 40.08 29.42 -0.20
C GLU A 53 39.69 28.01 -0.62
N LEU A 54 38.40 27.67 -0.59
CA LEU A 54 37.90 26.39 -1.12
C LEU A 54 38.11 26.27 -2.64
N PHE A 55 38.25 27.40 -3.36
CA PHE A 55 38.60 27.43 -4.78
C PHE A 55 40.11 27.17 -5.01
N GLN A 56 40.97 27.45 -4.03
CA GLN A 56 42.43 27.45 -4.16
C GLN A 56 43.15 26.36 -3.35
N GLY A 57 42.53 25.78 -2.32
CA GLY A 57 43.16 24.87 -1.37
C GLY A 57 43.07 23.38 -1.71
N GLU A 58 44.10 22.63 -1.30
CA GLU A 58 44.21 21.15 -1.41
C GLU A 58 43.48 20.39 -0.28
N ASN A 59 42.83 21.08 0.66
CA ASN A 59 42.30 20.46 1.87
C ASN A 59 40.90 19.85 1.65
N HIS A 60 40.88 18.61 1.15
CA HIS A 60 39.70 17.95 0.58
C HIS A 60 38.67 17.42 1.60
N GLU A 61 38.99 17.30 2.88
CA GLU A 61 38.13 16.60 3.86
C GLU A 61 36.87 17.39 4.26
N GLN A 62 36.83 18.71 4.08
CA GLN A 62 35.71 19.56 4.52
C GLN A 62 34.70 19.91 3.43
N HIS A 63 35.04 19.69 2.14
CA HIS A 63 34.21 20.15 1.01
C HIS A 63 32.80 19.56 1.02
N VAL A 64 32.69 18.26 1.28
CA VAL A 64 31.41 17.53 1.25
C VAL A 64 30.49 17.96 2.39
N LEU A 65 31.04 18.18 3.58
CA LEU A 65 30.27 18.66 4.73
C LEU A 65 29.73 20.08 4.48
N VAL A 66 30.57 20.96 3.94
CA VAL A 66 30.17 22.33 3.58
C VAL A 66 29.10 22.31 2.49
N LEU A 67 29.29 21.53 1.41
CA LEU A 67 28.32 21.41 0.32
C LEU A 67 27.01 20.78 0.76
N SER A 68 27.04 19.76 1.62
CA SER A 68 25.83 19.17 2.20
C SER A 68 25.06 20.21 3.01
N GLY A 69 25.75 21.05 3.79
CA GLY A 69 25.15 22.17 4.53
C GLY A 69 24.55 23.23 3.61
N LEU A 70 25.31 23.68 2.61
CA LEU A 70 24.85 24.66 1.60
C LEU A 70 23.65 24.15 0.82
N TRP A 71 23.63 22.88 0.45
CA TRP A 71 22.50 22.26 -0.23
C TRP A 71 21.24 22.27 0.64
N HIS A 72 21.33 21.93 1.93
CA HIS A 72 20.19 22.03 2.86
C HIS A 72 19.67 23.46 2.99
N ILE A 73 20.57 24.46 3.00
CA ILE A 73 20.17 25.87 3.04
C ILE A 73 19.50 26.28 1.72
N ALA A 74 20.09 25.95 0.57
CA ALA A 74 19.54 26.23 -0.74
C ALA A 74 18.13 25.62 -0.93
N MET A 75 17.88 24.44 -0.35
CA MET A 75 16.55 23.82 -0.39
C MET A 75 15.55 24.45 0.57
N SER A 76 15.97 24.85 1.77
CA SER A 76 15.08 25.43 2.79
C SER A 76 14.80 26.92 2.55
N GLN A 77 15.76 27.63 1.96
CA GLN A 77 15.72 29.07 1.72
C GLN A 77 16.20 29.40 0.29
N PRO A 78 15.54 28.88 -0.76
CA PRO A 78 15.96 29.07 -2.17
C PRO A 78 15.90 30.52 -2.64
N ASN A 79 15.19 31.39 -1.91
CA ASN A 79 15.01 32.80 -2.23
C ASN A 79 16.01 33.72 -1.51
N ASP A 80 16.86 33.17 -0.62
CA ASP A 80 17.86 33.94 0.12
C ASP A 80 19.00 34.39 -0.81
N PRO A 81 19.23 35.71 -0.96
CA PRO A 81 20.28 36.23 -1.82
C PRO A 81 21.69 36.15 -1.23
N GLU A 82 21.88 35.77 0.04
CA GLU A 82 23.20 35.80 0.70
C GLU A 82 24.24 35.04 -0.12
N PHE A 83 24.10 33.74 -0.35
CA PHE A 83 25.08 32.97 -1.12
C PHE A 83 25.14 33.28 -2.62
N PRO A 84 24.01 33.47 -3.33
CA PRO A 84 24.03 33.96 -4.72
C PRO A 84 24.88 35.23 -4.87
N SER A 85 24.67 36.23 -4.01
CA SER A 85 25.41 37.50 -4.04
C SER A 85 26.91 37.37 -3.75
N LEU A 86 27.33 36.28 -3.08
CA LEU A 86 28.73 35.99 -2.77
C LEU A 86 29.42 35.11 -3.83
N GLY A 87 28.76 34.81 -4.95
CA GLY A 87 29.38 34.10 -6.08
C GLY A 87 29.33 32.57 -5.99
N ILE A 88 28.37 31.99 -5.26
CA ILE A 88 28.22 30.54 -5.10
C ILE A 88 28.14 29.80 -6.45
N PHE A 89 27.50 30.38 -7.47
CA PHE A 89 27.34 29.72 -8.77
C PHE A 89 28.66 29.48 -9.50
N LYS A 90 29.57 30.46 -9.48
CA LYS A 90 30.91 30.33 -10.06
C LYS A 90 31.71 29.23 -9.36
N TYR A 91 31.57 29.13 -8.04
CA TYR A 91 32.20 28.08 -7.25
C TYR A 91 31.64 26.69 -7.58
N MET A 92 30.31 26.53 -7.64
CA MET A 92 29.67 25.26 -8.03
C MET A 92 30.06 24.82 -9.45
N ALA A 93 30.11 25.75 -10.41
CA ALA A 93 30.54 25.46 -11.78
C ALA A 93 31.98 24.91 -11.84
N SER A 94 32.90 25.50 -11.07
CA SER A 94 34.30 25.04 -10.98
C SER A 94 34.42 23.65 -10.36
N LEU A 95 33.67 23.37 -9.30
CA LEU A 95 33.66 22.04 -8.66
C LEU A 95 33.14 20.94 -9.59
N ILE A 96 32.09 21.22 -10.37
CA ILE A 96 31.60 20.30 -11.38
C ILE A 96 32.67 20.06 -12.44
N HIS A 97 33.29 21.12 -12.96
CA HIS A 97 34.36 21.02 -13.96
C HIS A 97 35.55 20.19 -13.44
N LYS A 98 35.98 20.41 -12.20
CA LYS A 98 37.04 19.64 -11.56
C LYS A 98 36.66 18.15 -11.42
N GLY A 99 35.44 17.86 -10.96
CA GLY A 99 34.97 16.47 -10.85
C GLY A 99 34.87 15.73 -12.19
N ILE A 100 34.67 16.45 -13.28
CA ILE A 100 34.61 15.88 -14.63
C ILE A 100 36.00 15.61 -15.20
N ASN A 101 36.95 16.51 -14.97
CA ASN A 101 38.26 16.47 -15.61
C ASN A 101 39.37 15.83 -14.76
N ASP A 102 39.16 15.69 -13.45
CA ASP A 102 40.11 15.08 -12.53
C ASP A 102 39.48 13.88 -11.82
N ARG A 103 39.65 12.70 -12.42
CA ARG A 103 39.10 11.44 -11.89
C ARG A 103 39.76 11.02 -10.58
N HIS A 104 41.06 11.25 -10.44
CA HIS A 104 41.77 10.90 -9.20
C HIS A 104 41.23 11.74 -8.04
N TRP A 105 40.99 13.03 -8.28
CA TRP A 105 40.33 13.90 -7.31
C TRP A 105 38.89 13.46 -7.02
N LEU A 106 38.11 13.09 -8.03
CA LEU A 106 36.72 12.66 -7.83
C LEU A 106 36.60 11.42 -6.93
N LEU A 107 37.49 10.44 -7.12
CA LEU A 107 37.48 9.18 -6.37
C LEU A 107 38.22 9.27 -5.02
N ALA A 108 38.92 10.36 -4.73
CA ALA A 108 39.58 10.57 -3.45
C ALA A 108 38.59 10.95 -2.34
N ASN A 109 38.76 10.36 -1.16
CA ASN A 109 38.00 10.65 0.06
C ASN A 109 36.48 10.59 -0.17
N GLN A 110 35.76 11.69 0.14
CA GLN A 110 34.32 11.81 -0.08
C GLN A 110 33.98 12.64 -1.32
N ASN A 111 34.94 12.95 -2.20
CA ASN A 111 34.72 13.89 -3.30
C ASN A 111 33.67 13.41 -4.32
N ILE A 112 33.33 12.12 -4.32
CA ILE A 112 32.25 11.52 -5.11
C ILE A 112 30.91 12.26 -5.01
N TYR A 113 30.62 12.90 -3.86
CA TYR A 113 29.37 13.64 -3.64
C TYR A 113 29.37 15.07 -4.19
N ILE A 114 30.54 15.61 -4.53
CA ILE A 114 30.72 17.04 -4.79
C ILE A 114 29.99 17.48 -6.07
N PRO A 115 30.19 16.84 -7.25
CA PRO A 115 29.51 17.26 -8.48
C PRO A 115 27.97 17.19 -8.34
N TYR A 116 27.49 16.16 -7.65
CA TYR A 116 26.07 15.98 -7.34
C TYR A 116 25.50 17.15 -6.52
N TYR A 117 26.13 17.49 -5.38
CA TYR A 117 25.66 18.60 -4.54
C TYR A 117 25.78 19.95 -5.25
N ALA A 118 26.85 20.16 -6.00
CA ALA A 118 27.08 21.41 -6.73
C ALA A 118 25.98 21.69 -7.76
N ALA A 119 25.63 20.71 -8.59
CA ALA A 119 24.54 20.83 -9.55
C ALA A 119 23.18 21.00 -8.85
N HIS A 120 22.97 20.32 -7.72
CA HIS A 120 21.74 20.46 -6.93
C HIS A 120 21.57 21.86 -6.33
N ILE A 121 22.65 22.45 -5.82
CA ILE A 121 22.67 23.82 -5.26
C ILE A 121 22.31 24.83 -6.36
N ILE A 122 22.94 24.71 -7.54
CA ILE A 122 22.61 25.57 -8.70
C ILE A 122 21.11 25.48 -8.97
N GLY A 123 20.59 24.27 -9.20
CA GLY A 123 19.18 24.08 -9.53
C GLY A 123 18.22 24.57 -8.45
N SER A 124 18.59 24.50 -7.16
CA SER A 124 17.72 24.94 -6.06
C SER A 124 17.63 26.47 -5.93
N TYR A 125 18.72 27.21 -6.12
CA TYR A 125 18.64 28.68 -6.11
C TYR A 125 17.97 29.24 -7.38
N THR A 126 18.15 28.58 -8.52
CA THR A 126 17.58 29.05 -9.80
C THR A 126 16.11 28.66 -9.99
N MET A 127 15.46 27.99 -9.03
CA MET A 127 14.12 27.44 -9.26
C MET A 127 12.98 28.45 -9.17
N ASN A 128 13.14 29.51 -8.35
CA ASN A 128 12.05 30.44 -8.01
C ASN A 128 12.33 31.90 -8.40
N LYS A 129 13.60 32.28 -8.59
CA LYS A 129 14.01 33.67 -8.85
C LYS A 129 14.74 33.79 -10.18
N GLU A 130 14.17 34.56 -11.09
CA GLU A 130 14.75 34.85 -12.41
C GLU A 130 16.12 35.56 -12.29
N GLU A 131 16.27 36.48 -11.34
CA GLU A 131 17.55 37.17 -11.06
C GLU A 131 18.69 36.18 -10.71
N PHE A 132 18.38 35.12 -9.95
CA PHE A 132 19.36 34.10 -9.59
C PHE A 132 19.71 33.22 -10.78
N ALA A 133 18.75 32.91 -11.64
CA ALA A 133 19.00 32.21 -12.89
C ALA A 133 19.93 33.05 -13.80
N GLN A 134 19.69 34.36 -13.93
CA GLN A 134 20.55 35.26 -14.71
C GLN A 134 21.98 35.28 -14.16
N LEU A 135 22.13 35.42 -12.84
CA LEU A 135 23.44 35.41 -12.19
C LEU A 135 24.16 34.07 -12.38
N ALA A 136 23.43 32.95 -12.33
CA ALA A 136 24.00 31.62 -12.57
C ALA A 136 24.51 31.49 -14.01
N VAL A 137 23.74 31.93 -15.01
CA VAL A 137 24.15 31.95 -16.43
C VAL A 137 25.40 32.82 -16.62
N GLN A 138 25.41 34.04 -16.07
CA GLN A 138 26.58 34.94 -16.12
C GLN A 138 27.81 34.33 -15.43
N SER A 139 27.60 33.46 -14.43
CA SER A 139 28.67 32.74 -13.73
C SER A 139 29.20 31.51 -14.50
N GLY A 140 28.69 31.22 -15.70
CA GLY A 140 29.20 30.16 -16.57
C GLY A 140 28.75 28.74 -16.19
N VAL A 141 27.58 28.57 -15.57
CA VAL A 141 27.11 27.24 -15.12
C VAL A 141 26.65 26.31 -16.26
N ILE A 142 26.30 26.83 -17.45
CA ILE A 142 25.70 26.02 -18.53
C ILE A 142 26.67 24.94 -19.07
N PRO A 143 27.91 25.25 -19.48
CA PRO A 143 28.83 24.24 -20.00
C PRO A 143 29.11 23.05 -19.05
N PRO A 144 29.42 23.25 -17.75
CA PRO A 144 29.63 22.12 -16.83
C PRO A 144 28.35 21.32 -16.57
N LEU A 145 27.17 21.96 -16.54
CA LEU A 145 25.90 21.24 -16.43
C LEU A 145 25.60 20.40 -17.70
N LEU A 146 25.94 20.92 -18.88
CA LEU A 146 25.79 20.20 -20.14
C LEU A 146 26.72 18.99 -20.19
N ASP A 147 27.94 19.11 -19.66
CA ASP A 147 28.87 18.00 -19.51
C ASP A 147 28.35 16.88 -18.59
N LEU A 148 27.69 17.24 -17.49
CA LEU A 148 26.98 16.26 -16.68
C LEU A 148 25.81 15.63 -17.43
N LEU A 149 25.02 16.41 -18.18
CA LEU A 149 23.91 15.91 -19.00
C LEU A 149 24.37 14.90 -20.07
N ARG A 150 25.56 15.10 -20.66
CA ARG A 150 26.20 14.14 -21.58
C ARG A 150 26.52 12.79 -20.93
N GLY A 151 26.44 12.68 -19.61
CA GLY A 151 26.74 11.45 -18.87
C GLY A 151 28.23 11.23 -18.63
N LYS A 152 29.04 12.32 -18.59
CA LYS A 152 30.49 12.22 -18.33
C LYS A 152 30.84 11.59 -16.97
N ILE A 153 29.91 11.57 -16.02
CA ILE A 153 30.06 10.92 -14.70
C ILE A 153 29.09 9.73 -14.58
N SER A 154 27.83 9.96 -14.17
CA SER A 154 26.81 8.91 -14.06
C SER A 154 25.39 9.44 -14.29
N TRP A 155 24.42 8.54 -14.32
CA TRP A 155 22.99 8.88 -14.41
C TRP A 155 22.49 9.67 -13.19
N VAL A 156 23.18 9.58 -12.05
CA VAL A 156 22.87 10.35 -10.83
C VAL A 156 23.14 11.84 -11.05
N GLU A 157 24.26 12.18 -11.67
CA GLU A 157 24.61 13.57 -12.01
C GLU A 157 23.74 14.09 -13.16
N GLN A 158 23.42 13.25 -14.16
CA GLN A 158 22.49 13.61 -15.23
C GLN A 158 21.14 14.08 -14.68
N ARG A 159 20.63 13.41 -13.63
CA ARG A 159 19.39 13.79 -12.94
C ARG A 159 19.43 15.22 -12.40
N VAL A 160 20.50 15.61 -11.72
CA VAL A 160 20.58 16.95 -11.13
C VAL A 160 20.91 18.02 -12.17
N ALA A 161 21.67 17.65 -13.21
CA ALA A 161 22.00 18.52 -14.32
C ALA A 161 20.76 18.89 -15.15
N VAL A 162 19.93 17.91 -15.52
CA VAL A 162 18.71 18.15 -16.30
C VAL A 162 17.72 19.02 -15.53
N ARG A 163 17.63 18.88 -14.21
CA ARG A 163 16.83 19.77 -13.35
C ARG A 163 17.32 21.21 -13.38
N ALA A 164 18.63 21.42 -13.18
CA ALA A 164 19.22 22.75 -13.18
C ALA A 164 19.03 23.44 -14.54
N LEU A 165 19.32 22.74 -15.64
CA LEU A 165 19.08 23.24 -17.00
C LEU A 165 17.60 23.55 -17.26
N GLY A 166 16.67 22.73 -16.74
CA GLY A 166 15.23 22.98 -16.80
C GLY A 166 14.84 24.31 -16.15
N HIS A 167 15.35 24.59 -14.94
CA HIS A 167 15.09 25.85 -14.26
C HIS A 167 15.65 27.06 -15.03
N LEU A 168 16.86 26.94 -15.59
CA LEU A 168 17.44 27.97 -16.45
C LEU A 168 16.63 28.18 -17.76
N ALA A 169 16.12 27.11 -18.37
CA ALA A 169 15.30 27.19 -19.58
C ALA A 169 13.87 27.71 -19.33
N SER A 170 13.43 27.73 -18.08
CA SER A 170 12.07 28.11 -17.72
C SER A 170 11.81 29.61 -17.88
N TYR A 171 12.80 30.45 -17.59
CA TYR A 171 12.68 31.91 -17.64
C TYR A 171 13.01 32.47 -19.02
N LYS A 172 12.28 33.50 -19.42
CA LYS A 172 12.49 34.15 -20.72
C LYS A 172 13.90 34.76 -20.82
N SER A 173 14.41 35.38 -19.76
CA SER A 173 15.71 36.07 -19.79
C SER A 173 16.92 35.15 -19.91
N THR A 174 16.82 33.89 -19.47
CA THR A 174 17.94 32.93 -19.48
C THR A 174 17.78 31.83 -20.52
N PHE A 175 16.58 31.69 -21.10
CA PHE A 175 16.32 30.71 -22.16
C PHE A 175 17.25 30.87 -23.37
N GLU A 176 17.52 32.10 -23.82
CA GLU A 176 18.40 32.33 -24.98
C GLU A 176 19.81 31.76 -24.78
N SER A 177 20.34 31.77 -23.55
CA SER A 177 21.64 31.19 -23.24
C SER A 177 21.63 29.65 -23.27
N VAL A 178 20.50 29.01 -22.90
CA VAL A 178 20.35 27.55 -23.01
C VAL A 178 20.13 27.15 -24.48
N VAL A 179 19.42 27.97 -25.24
CA VAL A 179 19.12 27.76 -26.67
C VAL A 179 20.38 27.81 -27.55
N GLN A 180 21.46 28.48 -27.14
CA GLN A 180 22.75 28.39 -27.84
C GLN A 180 23.25 26.94 -28.01
N HIS A 181 22.76 26.03 -27.17
CA HIS A 181 23.03 24.59 -27.23
C HIS A 181 21.79 23.76 -27.60
N GLU A 182 20.76 24.35 -28.23
CA GLU A 182 19.43 23.75 -28.48
C GLU A 182 19.49 22.33 -29.06
N GLN A 183 20.18 22.15 -30.20
CA GLN A 183 20.25 20.86 -30.89
C GLN A 183 20.83 19.76 -30.00
N GLU A 184 21.84 20.10 -29.21
CA GLU A 184 22.49 19.15 -28.31
C GLU A 184 21.65 18.87 -27.07
N VAL A 185 21.19 19.92 -26.38
CA VAL A 185 20.36 19.82 -25.17
C VAL A 185 19.11 19.01 -25.45
N VAL A 186 18.39 19.30 -26.54
CA VAL A 186 17.15 18.61 -26.88
C VAL A 186 17.42 17.14 -27.24
N LYS A 187 18.44 16.82 -28.04
CA LYS A 187 18.78 15.42 -28.38
C LYS A 187 19.17 14.60 -27.15
N LEU A 188 20.03 15.14 -26.29
CA LEU A 188 20.43 14.48 -25.05
C LEU A 188 19.22 14.25 -24.14
N THR A 189 18.35 15.25 -24.00
CA THR A 189 17.18 15.17 -23.12
C THR A 189 16.12 14.20 -23.66
N LEU A 190 15.88 14.16 -24.98
CA LEU A 190 14.99 13.19 -25.62
C LEU A 190 15.49 11.75 -25.37
N ASN A 191 16.80 11.53 -25.55
CA ASN A 191 17.40 10.23 -25.30
C ASN A 191 17.27 9.85 -23.82
N LEU A 192 17.61 10.78 -22.91
CA LEU A 192 17.54 10.57 -21.46
C LEU A 192 16.11 10.23 -21.00
N ALA A 193 15.10 10.99 -21.45
CA ALA A 193 13.70 10.71 -21.15
C ALA A 193 13.27 9.30 -21.60
N SER A 194 13.81 8.83 -22.72
CA SER A 194 13.43 7.54 -23.33
C SER A 194 14.17 6.34 -22.74
N THR A 195 15.41 6.53 -22.25
CA THR A 195 16.30 5.42 -21.86
C THR A 195 16.62 5.36 -20.37
N CYS A 196 16.38 6.44 -19.60
CA CYS A 196 16.79 6.50 -18.19
C CYS A 196 16.30 5.33 -17.32
N LEU A 197 15.04 4.88 -17.48
CA LEU A 197 14.51 3.75 -16.71
C LEU A 197 15.24 2.45 -17.04
N GLU A 198 15.59 2.24 -18.30
CA GLU A 198 16.34 1.07 -18.75
C GLU A 198 17.77 1.10 -18.22
N VAL A 199 18.43 2.25 -18.30
CA VAL A 199 19.79 2.48 -17.77
C VAL A 199 19.83 2.22 -16.26
N VAL A 200 18.97 2.85 -15.48
CA VAL A 200 18.96 2.68 -14.01
C VAL A 200 18.63 1.23 -13.63
N TYR A 201 17.73 0.58 -14.36
CA TYR A 201 17.42 -0.81 -14.10
C TYR A 201 18.63 -1.71 -14.35
N VAL A 202 19.26 -1.61 -15.52
CA VAL A 202 20.37 -2.46 -15.94
C VAL A 202 21.62 -2.20 -15.10
N ASP A 203 21.97 -0.92 -14.88
CA ASP A 203 23.23 -0.54 -14.25
C ASP A 203 23.18 -0.60 -12.71
N PHE A 204 21.99 -0.71 -12.12
CA PHE A 204 21.83 -0.69 -10.67
C PHE A 204 20.81 -1.70 -10.13
N VAL A 205 19.53 -1.61 -10.53
CA VAL A 205 18.45 -2.40 -9.89
C VAL A 205 18.60 -3.91 -10.14
N ALA A 206 18.90 -4.30 -11.37
CA ALA A 206 19.11 -5.70 -11.79
C ALA A 206 20.47 -6.26 -11.35
N VAL A 207 21.40 -5.40 -10.90
CA VAL A 207 22.72 -5.80 -10.45
C VAL A 207 22.63 -6.37 -9.04
N LYS A 208 23.19 -7.57 -8.85
CA LYS A 208 23.30 -8.21 -7.52
C LYS A 208 24.00 -7.28 -6.54
N GLU A 209 23.54 -7.27 -5.28
CA GLU A 209 24.01 -6.37 -4.23
C GLU A 209 25.55 -6.29 -4.13
N ASN A 210 26.21 -7.45 -4.14
CA ASN A 210 27.68 -7.55 -4.05
C ASN A 210 28.45 -7.11 -5.31
N LYS A 211 27.75 -6.75 -6.40
CA LYS A 211 28.32 -6.30 -7.67
C LYS A 211 27.94 -4.86 -8.01
N ARG A 212 27.16 -4.18 -7.17
CA ARG A 212 26.79 -2.78 -7.38
C ARG A 212 28.00 -1.89 -7.15
N LEU A 213 28.23 -0.96 -8.08
CA LEU A 213 29.30 0.03 -7.96
C LEU A 213 29.15 0.84 -6.67
N GLU A 214 30.23 0.91 -5.89
CA GLU A 214 30.22 1.63 -4.61
C GLU A 214 29.88 3.10 -4.81
N TYR A 215 30.35 3.70 -5.92
CA TYR A 215 30.01 5.06 -6.34
C TYR A 215 28.49 5.34 -6.32
N HIS A 216 27.68 4.47 -6.94
CA HIS A 216 26.23 4.64 -6.97
C HIS A 216 25.61 4.41 -5.59
N ARG A 217 26.03 3.37 -4.86
CA ARG A 217 25.50 3.07 -3.52
C ARG A 217 25.76 4.23 -2.55
N ASN A 218 26.97 4.78 -2.60
CA ASN A 218 27.36 5.93 -1.80
C ASN A 218 26.50 7.15 -2.15
N LEU A 219 26.31 7.50 -3.42
CA LEU A 219 25.43 8.62 -3.78
C LEU A 219 23.97 8.43 -3.35
N LEU A 220 23.40 7.23 -3.48
CA LEU A 220 21.99 6.97 -3.17
C LEU A 220 21.69 6.90 -1.67
N THR A 221 22.56 6.25 -0.88
CA THR A 221 22.30 5.93 0.54
C THR A 221 23.45 6.28 1.48
N ARG A 222 24.50 6.95 0.99
CA ARG A 222 25.79 7.15 1.70
C ARG A 222 26.45 5.83 2.13
N GLY A 223 26.16 4.75 1.41
CA GLY A 223 26.62 3.40 1.76
C GLY A 223 25.89 2.79 2.97
N VAL A 224 24.85 3.46 3.48
CA VAL A 224 24.07 3.05 4.65
C VAL A 224 22.62 2.77 4.21
N GLY A 225 22.40 1.63 3.59
CA GLY A 225 21.07 1.16 3.19
C GLY A 225 21.08 -0.34 2.89
N ASP A 226 19.98 -1.02 3.19
CA ASP A 226 19.74 -2.37 2.69
C ASP A 226 19.37 -2.34 1.19
N LEU A 227 19.41 -3.50 0.55
CA LEU A 227 19.06 -3.69 -0.86
C LEU A 227 17.72 -3.02 -1.24
N GLU A 228 16.74 -3.09 -0.34
CA GLU A 228 15.41 -2.51 -0.51
C GLU A 228 15.46 -0.98 -0.51
N THR A 229 16.15 -0.36 0.45
CA THR A 229 16.31 1.09 0.51
C THR A 229 17.04 1.63 -0.71
N GLU A 230 18.08 0.92 -1.16
CA GLU A 230 18.81 1.25 -2.40
C GLU A 230 17.89 1.19 -3.63
N ASN A 231 17.11 0.10 -3.79
CA ASN A 231 16.19 -0.07 -4.91
C ASN A 231 15.11 1.02 -4.93
N ARG A 232 14.52 1.33 -3.78
CA ARG A 232 13.50 2.37 -3.67
C ARG A 232 14.07 3.75 -4.04
N LYS A 233 15.29 4.06 -3.62
CA LYS A 233 15.96 5.32 -3.99
C LYS A 233 16.28 5.36 -5.48
N ALA A 234 16.71 4.25 -6.07
CA ALA A 234 16.95 4.15 -7.50
C ALA A 234 15.66 4.36 -8.30
N GLU A 235 14.54 3.76 -7.89
CA GLU A 235 13.23 3.95 -8.50
C GLU A 235 12.76 5.41 -8.42
N GLU A 236 12.86 6.02 -7.24
CA GLU A 236 12.52 7.43 -7.03
C GLU A 236 13.34 8.36 -7.95
N TRP A 237 14.65 8.13 -8.03
CA TRP A 237 15.55 8.97 -8.82
C TRP A 237 15.39 8.72 -10.33
N ALA A 238 15.13 7.50 -10.77
CA ALA A 238 14.83 7.19 -12.17
C ALA A 238 13.55 7.91 -12.62
N SER A 239 12.51 7.91 -11.78
CA SER A 239 11.29 8.68 -12.05
C SER A 239 11.57 10.17 -12.12
N GLN A 240 12.34 10.74 -11.18
CA GLN A 240 12.68 12.17 -11.18
C GLN A 240 13.50 12.55 -12.42
N LEU A 241 14.45 11.70 -12.81
CA LEU A 241 15.26 11.87 -14.02
C LEU A 241 14.39 11.95 -15.28
N GLN A 242 13.45 11.03 -15.45
CA GLN A 242 12.51 11.06 -16.58
C GLN A 242 11.65 12.33 -16.56
N CYS A 243 11.08 12.67 -15.39
CA CYS A 243 10.20 13.82 -15.22
C CYS A 243 10.90 15.16 -15.49
N TRP A 244 12.12 15.34 -14.98
CA TRP A 244 12.89 16.56 -15.20
C TRP A 244 13.40 16.67 -16.64
N SER A 245 13.64 15.55 -17.31
CA SER A 245 13.89 15.52 -18.75
C SER A 245 12.67 16.01 -19.54
N LEU A 246 11.48 15.51 -19.21
CA LEU A 246 10.22 15.99 -19.83
C LEU A 246 9.97 17.48 -19.54
N TYR A 247 10.26 17.95 -18.33
CA TYR A 247 10.16 19.36 -17.97
C TYR A 247 11.08 20.25 -18.83
N LEU A 248 12.34 19.86 -19.02
CA LEU A 248 13.26 20.60 -19.88
C LEU A 248 12.76 20.63 -21.34
N LEU A 249 12.30 19.50 -21.89
CA LEU A 249 11.68 19.47 -23.23
C LEU A 249 10.44 20.37 -23.31
N ASN A 250 9.64 20.39 -22.26
CA ASN A 250 8.46 21.25 -22.15
C ASN A 250 8.82 22.74 -22.21
N CYS A 251 9.96 23.16 -21.62
CA CYS A 251 10.45 24.54 -21.72
C CYS A 251 10.78 24.98 -23.14
N PHE A 252 11.21 24.06 -24.01
CA PHE A 252 11.41 24.30 -25.44
C PHE A 252 10.09 24.28 -26.21
N ALA A 253 9.26 23.26 -25.99
CA ALA A 253 7.99 23.09 -26.69
C ALA A 253 7.02 24.26 -26.43
N CYS A 254 6.96 24.80 -25.21
CA CYS A 254 6.08 25.93 -24.89
C CYS A 254 6.51 27.27 -25.53
N LYS A 255 7.70 27.31 -26.13
CA LYS A 255 8.25 28.45 -26.87
C LYS A 255 8.36 28.17 -28.37
N ASP A 256 7.69 27.11 -28.86
CA ASP A 256 7.73 26.65 -30.25
C ASP A 256 9.15 26.37 -30.78
N ARG A 257 10.05 25.87 -29.90
CA ARG A 257 11.43 25.53 -30.23
C ARG A 257 11.65 24.03 -30.34
N ALA A 258 12.55 23.63 -31.25
CA ALA A 258 12.92 22.24 -31.54
C ALA A 258 11.74 21.27 -31.78
N LEU A 259 10.60 21.75 -32.28
CA LEU A 259 9.42 20.91 -32.52
C LEU A 259 9.69 19.81 -33.56
N ASP A 260 10.59 20.05 -34.53
CA ASP A 260 11.06 19.07 -35.51
C ASP A 260 11.78 17.87 -34.86
N LEU A 261 12.42 18.08 -33.72
CA LEU A 261 13.07 17.03 -32.94
C LEU A 261 12.09 16.35 -31.98
N ILE A 262 11.27 17.14 -31.26
CA ILE A 262 10.36 16.64 -30.22
C ILE A 262 9.19 15.87 -30.85
N CYS A 263 8.66 16.29 -32.01
CA CYS A 263 7.53 15.66 -32.67
C CYS A 263 7.90 14.40 -33.48
N LYS A 264 9.12 13.86 -33.34
CA LYS A 264 9.51 12.62 -34.02
C LYS A 264 8.61 11.45 -33.61
N LYS A 265 8.11 10.71 -34.60
CA LYS A 265 7.15 9.60 -34.43
C LYS A 265 7.58 8.56 -33.39
N GLY A 266 8.89 8.25 -33.30
CA GLY A 266 9.42 7.32 -32.31
C GLY A 266 9.22 7.82 -30.88
N PHE A 267 9.68 9.05 -30.60
CA PHE A 267 9.56 9.65 -29.27
C PHE A 267 8.10 9.85 -28.87
N LEU A 268 7.23 10.34 -29.76
CA LEU A 268 5.80 10.54 -29.47
C LEU A 268 5.08 9.24 -29.07
N LYS A 269 5.46 8.09 -29.65
CA LYS A 269 4.90 6.78 -29.29
C LYS A 269 5.32 6.32 -27.90
N ASP A 270 6.53 6.68 -27.46
CA ASP A 270 7.03 6.34 -26.12
C ASP A 270 6.49 7.33 -25.10
N LEU A 271 6.31 8.60 -25.49
CA LEU A 271 5.84 9.69 -24.64
C LEU A 271 4.47 9.42 -24.00
N CYS A 272 3.54 8.76 -24.71
CA CYS A 272 2.24 8.40 -24.12
C CYS A 272 2.34 7.34 -23.01
N ASP A 273 3.44 6.59 -22.96
CA ASP A 273 3.71 5.56 -21.96
C ASP A 273 4.61 6.07 -20.82
N MET A 274 5.15 7.30 -20.92
CA MET A 274 5.98 7.91 -19.87
C MET A 274 5.11 8.50 -18.76
N TRP A 275 5.14 7.87 -17.59
CA TRP A 275 4.42 8.34 -16.41
C TRP A 275 5.26 9.32 -15.60
N GLY A 276 4.59 10.29 -14.98
CA GLY A 276 5.10 10.85 -13.73
C GLY A 276 4.95 9.76 -12.66
N GLY A 277 6.02 9.41 -11.94
CA GLY A 277 5.95 8.34 -10.94
C GLY A 277 4.82 8.56 -9.93
N LEU A 278 4.27 7.46 -9.39
CA LEU A 278 3.17 7.44 -8.39
C LEU A 278 3.41 8.36 -7.17
N ILE A 279 4.66 8.78 -6.95
CA ILE A 279 5.12 9.59 -5.82
C ILE A 279 4.89 11.10 -6.05
N ASN A 280 4.77 11.57 -7.30
CA ASN A 280 4.60 12.99 -7.60
C ASN A 280 3.43 13.28 -8.56
N HIS A 281 2.26 13.53 -7.99
CA HIS A 281 1.01 13.87 -8.67
C HIS A 281 1.07 15.21 -9.44
N THR A 282 2.08 16.05 -9.18
CA THR A 282 2.27 17.35 -9.88
C THR A 282 3.28 17.27 -11.02
N SER A 283 3.91 16.11 -11.23
CA SER A 283 4.91 15.94 -12.28
C SER A 283 4.26 15.92 -13.66
N PRO A 284 4.81 16.62 -14.68
CA PRO A 284 4.36 16.46 -16.05
C PRO A 284 4.71 15.03 -16.50
N ALA A 285 3.75 14.12 -16.39
CA ALA A 285 3.76 12.89 -17.16
C ALA A 285 3.89 13.24 -18.66
N GLY A 286 4.25 12.28 -19.51
CA GLY A 286 4.43 12.55 -20.94
C GLY A 286 3.22 13.21 -21.60
N VAL A 287 2.01 12.99 -21.05
CA VAL A 287 0.78 13.67 -21.47
C VAL A 287 0.83 15.20 -21.31
N GLY A 288 1.54 15.73 -20.31
CA GLY A 288 1.71 17.17 -20.13
C GLY A 288 2.45 17.79 -21.32
N LEU A 289 3.51 17.12 -21.79
CA LEU A 289 4.23 17.54 -22.99
C LEU A 289 3.36 17.38 -24.25
N ILE A 290 2.62 16.26 -24.38
CA ILE A 290 1.66 16.06 -25.48
C ILE A 290 0.65 17.21 -25.56
N ARG A 291 0.12 17.65 -24.41
CA ARG A 291 -0.81 18.79 -24.33
C ARG A 291 -0.18 20.07 -24.85
N ILE A 292 1.06 20.38 -24.46
CA ILE A 292 1.77 21.55 -24.96
C ILE A 292 1.97 21.47 -26.48
N LEU A 293 2.35 20.30 -26.99
CA LEU A 293 2.48 20.08 -28.43
C LEU A 293 1.16 20.28 -29.18
N CYS A 294 0.02 19.91 -28.60
CA CYS A 294 -1.30 20.15 -29.18
C CYS A 294 -1.67 21.64 -29.34
N TYR A 295 -1.00 22.58 -28.65
CA TYR A 295 -1.22 24.00 -28.90
C TYR A 295 -0.55 24.47 -30.21
N SER A 296 0.52 23.81 -30.64
CA SER A 296 1.18 24.07 -31.91
C SER A 296 0.49 23.34 -33.08
N LYS A 297 0.51 23.94 -34.29
CA LYS A 297 -0.03 23.31 -35.50
C LYS A 297 0.75 22.05 -35.88
N GLU A 298 2.08 22.12 -35.80
CA GLU A 298 2.98 21.00 -36.13
C GLU A 298 2.79 19.82 -35.17
N GLY A 299 2.66 20.09 -33.86
CA GLY A 299 2.40 19.06 -32.86
C GLY A 299 1.08 18.33 -33.09
N ARG A 300 -0.02 19.06 -33.36
CA ARG A 300 -1.31 18.44 -33.69
C ARG A 300 -1.24 17.54 -34.91
N LYS A 301 -0.58 18.00 -35.99
CA LYS A 301 -0.39 17.21 -37.22
C LYS A 301 0.32 15.89 -36.93
N ASN A 302 1.44 15.93 -36.20
CA ASN A 302 2.22 14.72 -35.89
C ASN A 302 1.50 13.77 -34.92
N ILE A 303 0.79 14.30 -33.93
CA ILE A 303 0.01 13.50 -32.97
C ILE A 303 -1.18 12.82 -33.68
N ALA A 304 -1.88 13.52 -34.57
CA ALA A 304 -3.01 12.98 -35.32
C ALA A 304 -2.61 11.83 -36.26
N GLU A 305 -1.35 11.75 -36.68
CA GLU A 305 -0.81 10.65 -37.51
C GLU A 305 -0.50 9.37 -36.70
N LEU A 306 -0.65 9.40 -35.37
CA LEU A 306 -0.26 8.29 -34.49
C LEU A 306 -1.48 7.73 -33.72
N PRO A 307 -2.16 6.70 -34.26
CA PRO A 307 -3.33 6.10 -33.62
C PRO A 307 -3.09 5.65 -32.18
N LYS A 308 -1.88 5.14 -31.87
CA LYS A 308 -1.49 4.76 -30.49
C LYS A 308 -1.63 5.94 -29.52
N VAL A 309 -1.15 7.12 -29.91
CA VAL A 309 -1.17 8.32 -29.05
C VAL A 309 -2.60 8.83 -28.91
N VAL A 310 -3.38 8.85 -30.00
CA VAL A 310 -4.79 9.25 -29.97
C VAL A 310 -5.63 8.30 -29.10
N ASN A 311 -5.40 6.99 -29.18
CA ASN A 311 -6.04 5.99 -28.31
C ASN A 311 -5.67 6.19 -26.84
N ALA A 312 -4.39 6.48 -26.54
CA ALA A 312 -3.96 6.77 -25.18
C ALA A 312 -4.63 8.03 -24.62
N LEU A 313 -4.79 9.08 -25.43
CA LEU A 313 -5.56 10.28 -25.07
C LEU A 313 -7.06 9.97 -24.88
N GLY A 314 -7.61 9.08 -25.70
CA GLY A 314 -8.96 8.54 -25.56
C GLY A 314 -9.17 7.85 -24.19
N ASN A 315 -8.31 6.90 -23.86
CA ASN A 315 -8.33 6.21 -22.56
C ASN A 315 -8.14 7.19 -21.40
N LEU A 316 -7.23 8.17 -21.54
CA LEU A 316 -7.03 9.20 -20.54
C LEU A 316 -8.26 10.08 -20.36
N SER A 317 -9.00 10.41 -21.42
CA SER A 317 -10.24 11.20 -21.30
C SER A 317 -11.32 10.48 -20.49
N ARG A 318 -11.23 9.15 -20.37
CA ARG A 318 -12.08 8.32 -19.51
C ARG A 318 -11.47 8.06 -18.12
N SER A 319 -10.27 8.56 -17.79
CA SER A 319 -9.67 8.35 -16.47
C SER A 319 -10.49 9.01 -15.36
N SER A 320 -10.23 8.62 -14.11
CA SER A 320 -10.86 9.24 -12.93
C SER A 320 -9.91 10.12 -12.10
N ASP A 321 -8.70 10.39 -12.62
CA ASP A 321 -7.70 11.24 -11.98
C ASP A 321 -7.71 12.68 -12.53
N ASP A 322 -6.85 13.54 -11.98
CA ASP A 322 -6.74 14.95 -12.38
C ASP A 322 -6.28 15.14 -13.84
N TRP A 323 -5.77 14.08 -14.48
CA TRP A 323 -5.30 14.11 -15.87
C TRP A 323 -6.45 13.92 -16.88
N GLN A 324 -7.66 13.58 -16.44
CA GLN A 324 -8.81 13.37 -17.31
C GLN A 324 -9.06 14.56 -18.23
N TYR A 325 -9.03 15.78 -17.68
CA TYR A 325 -9.26 17.01 -18.46
C TYR A 325 -8.19 17.22 -19.53
N ILE A 326 -6.95 16.81 -19.27
CA ILE A 326 -5.85 16.96 -20.23
C ILE A 326 -6.09 16.05 -21.44
N GLY A 327 -6.58 14.83 -21.23
CA GLY A 327 -7.05 13.97 -22.32
C GLY A 327 -8.15 14.64 -23.15
N ILE A 328 -9.19 15.13 -22.48
CA ILE A 328 -10.32 15.84 -23.14
C ILE A 328 -9.82 17.05 -23.94
N ASP A 329 -9.01 17.92 -23.34
CA ASP A 329 -8.46 19.14 -23.97
C ASP A 329 -7.67 18.81 -25.24
N CYS A 330 -6.79 17.80 -25.19
CA CYS A 330 -6.02 17.36 -26.35
C CYS A 330 -6.94 16.86 -27.48
N LEU A 331 -7.92 16.02 -27.18
CA LEU A 331 -8.86 15.49 -28.19
C LEU A 331 -9.69 16.62 -28.83
N LEU A 332 -10.14 17.60 -28.02
CA LEU A 332 -10.85 18.76 -28.53
C LEU A 332 -9.97 19.66 -29.40
N LEU A 333 -8.69 19.85 -29.06
CA LEU A 333 -7.75 20.60 -29.89
C LEU A 333 -7.55 19.93 -31.26
N LEU A 334 -7.44 18.59 -31.30
CA LEU A 334 -7.32 17.83 -32.55
C LEU A 334 -8.59 17.87 -33.40
N LEU A 335 -9.78 17.88 -32.79
CA LEU A 335 -11.06 17.96 -33.51
C LEU A 335 -11.42 19.38 -33.98
N LYS A 336 -10.99 20.40 -33.25
CA LYS A 336 -11.19 21.81 -33.64
C LYS A 336 -10.32 22.19 -34.84
N ASP A 337 -9.17 21.58 -35.02
CA ASP A 337 -8.27 21.86 -36.15
C ASP A 337 -8.77 21.22 -37.46
N PRO A 338 -9.03 22.01 -38.53
CA PRO A 338 -9.42 21.49 -39.85
C PRO A 338 -8.49 20.42 -40.43
N ASP A 339 -7.18 20.53 -40.18
CA ASP A 339 -6.16 19.68 -40.80
C ASP A 339 -6.08 18.28 -40.15
N THR A 340 -6.60 18.14 -38.93
CA THR A 340 -6.51 16.89 -38.15
C THR A 340 -7.86 16.27 -37.85
N ARG A 341 -8.96 17.04 -37.81
CA ARG A 341 -10.27 16.57 -37.32
C ARG A 341 -10.76 15.27 -37.96
N TYR A 342 -10.69 15.16 -39.28
CA TYR A 342 -11.21 13.98 -40.00
C TYR A 342 -10.29 12.76 -39.86
N LYS A 343 -9.01 12.95 -39.54
CA LYS A 343 -8.05 11.85 -39.31
C LYS A 343 -8.30 11.15 -37.97
N VAL A 344 -8.76 11.91 -36.98
CA VAL A 344 -8.94 11.42 -35.61
C VAL A 344 -10.40 11.18 -35.25
N LEU A 345 -11.35 11.65 -36.07
CA LEU A 345 -12.78 11.64 -35.76
C LEU A 345 -13.28 10.27 -35.32
N ASP A 346 -13.02 9.24 -36.13
CA ASP A 346 -13.49 7.86 -35.89
C ASP A 346 -12.99 7.30 -34.56
N VAL A 347 -11.77 7.65 -34.17
CA VAL A 347 -11.16 7.19 -32.92
C VAL A 347 -11.66 8.00 -31.74
N THR A 348 -11.79 9.33 -31.89
CA THR A 348 -12.03 10.25 -30.77
C THR A 348 -13.49 10.41 -30.40
N ALA A 349 -14.41 10.34 -31.37
CA ALA A 349 -15.83 10.52 -31.12
C ALA A 349 -16.40 9.55 -30.06
N PRO A 350 -16.14 8.22 -30.11
CA PRO A 350 -16.67 7.30 -29.10
C PRO A 350 -16.24 7.61 -27.66
N TYR A 351 -14.99 8.06 -27.45
CA TYR A 351 -14.52 8.44 -26.11
C TYR A 351 -15.22 9.70 -25.61
N LEU A 352 -15.35 10.71 -26.48
CA LEU A 352 -15.97 11.99 -26.13
C LEU A 352 -17.47 11.87 -25.91
N THR A 353 -18.16 10.98 -26.63
CA THR A 353 -19.60 10.74 -26.45
C THR A 353 -19.93 10.26 -25.04
N ASP A 354 -19.05 9.49 -24.39
CA ASP A 354 -19.27 9.04 -23.01
C ASP A 354 -19.22 10.18 -21.98
N LEU A 355 -18.70 11.35 -22.37
CA LEU A 355 -18.41 12.50 -21.50
C LEU A 355 -19.41 13.65 -21.67
N ILE A 356 -20.41 13.54 -22.56
CA ILE A 356 -21.35 14.63 -22.89
C ILE A 356 -22.21 15.07 -21.70
N GLU A 357 -22.49 14.18 -20.75
CA GLU A 357 -23.26 14.47 -19.54
C GLU A 357 -22.39 14.93 -18.34
N LEU A 358 -21.08 15.08 -18.54
CA LEU A 358 -20.13 15.59 -17.54
C LEU A 358 -20.36 17.08 -17.30
N THR A 359 -20.68 17.45 -16.05
CA THR A 359 -20.95 18.85 -15.69
C THR A 359 -19.67 19.57 -15.26
N ASN A 360 -19.09 19.14 -14.15
CA ASN A 360 -17.93 19.76 -13.53
C ASN A 360 -16.79 18.73 -13.38
N LEU A 361 -15.56 19.18 -13.62
CA LEU A 361 -14.33 18.42 -13.42
C LEU A 361 -13.29 19.33 -12.76
N GLY A 362 -13.10 19.16 -11.44
CA GLY A 362 -12.35 20.13 -10.64
C GLY A 362 -12.96 21.53 -10.74
N ASP A 363 -12.13 22.54 -11.01
CA ASP A 363 -12.56 23.93 -11.20
C ASP A 363 -13.18 24.22 -12.58
N LYS A 364 -13.25 23.22 -13.48
CA LYS A 364 -13.82 23.38 -14.83
C LYS A 364 -15.30 23.02 -14.83
N SER A 365 -16.15 23.95 -15.21
CA SER A 365 -17.59 23.72 -15.45
C SER A 365 -17.91 23.61 -16.94
N ASN A 366 -19.08 23.05 -17.27
CA ASN A 366 -19.62 22.92 -18.63
C ASN A 366 -18.72 22.12 -19.59
N VAL A 367 -18.01 21.11 -19.06
CA VAL A 367 -17.09 20.27 -19.85
C VAL A 367 -17.86 19.49 -20.92
N GLY A 368 -18.92 18.78 -20.53
CA GLY A 368 -19.75 17.98 -21.45
C GLY A 368 -20.49 18.83 -22.50
N GLU A 369 -20.87 20.06 -22.16
CA GLU A 369 -21.46 20.99 -23.13
C GLU A 369 -20.43 21.46 -24.17
N THR A 370 -19.17 21.67 -23.75
CA THR A 370 -18.08 22.01 -24.65
C THR A 370 -17.80 20.85 -25.61
N VAL A 371 -17.79 19.61 -25.10
CA VAL A 371 -17.65 18.40 -25.92
C VAL A 371 -18.79 18.30 -26.93
N THR A 372 -20.04 18.46 -26.47
CA THR A 372 -21.24 18.41 -27.31
C THR A 372 -21.18 19.44 -28.44
N LYS A 373 -20.84 20.70 -28.14
CA LYS A 373 -20.71 21.77 -29.15
C LYS A 373 -19.68 21.42 -30.23
N VAL A 374 -18.54 20.85 -29.84
CA VAL A 374 -17.51 20.46 -30.81
C VAL A 374 -18.01 19.31 -31.69
N LEU A 375 -18.62 18.28 -31.10
CA LEU A 375 -19.15 17.14 -31.87
C LEU A 375 -20.26 17.54 -32.85
N LEU A 376 -21.21 18.39 -32.44
CA LEU A 376 -22.32 18.85 -33.28
C LEU A 376 -21.87 19.76 -34.44
N ASN A 377 -20.74 20.45 -34.30
CA ASN A 377 -20.17 21.29 -35.37
C ASN A 377 -19.43 20.48 -36.46
N LEU A 378 -19.30 19.16 -36.30
CA LEU A 378 -18.65 18.29 -37.27
C LEU A 378 -19.68 17.80 -38.29
N LYS A 379 -19.37 17.96 -39.58
CA LYS A 379 -20.23 17.46 -40.65
C LYS A 379 -20.17 15.92 -40.72
N PRO A 380 -21.31 15.21 -40.74
CA PRO A 380 -21.33 13.76 -40.92
C PRO A 380 -20.98 13.44 -42.37
N ASN A 381 -19.70 13.14 -42.64
CA ASN A 381 -19.28 12.72 -43.99
C ASN A 381 -18.70 11.31 -44.01
N ILE A 382 -18.97 10.49 -42.97
CA ILE A 382 -18.47 9.11 -42.85
C ILE A 382 -19.59 8.24 -42.25
N GLN A 383 -20.00 7.19 -42.97
CA GLN A 383 -21.08 6.26 -42.59
C GLN A 383 -20.90 5.62 -41.18
N LYS A 384 -19.67 5.50 -40.66
CA LYS A 384 -19.39 4.92 -39.34
C LYS A 384 -19.62 5.87 -38.15
N VAL A 385 -19.36 7.17 -38.32
CA VAL A 385 -19.50 8.16 -37.23
C VAL A 385 -20.90 8.79 -37.19
N GLY A 386 -21.67 8.61 -38.27
CA GLY A 386 -23.06 9.06 -38.34
C GLY A 386 -23.92 8.59 -37.16
N ALA A 387 -23.80 7.32 -36.76
CA ALA A 387 -24.55 6.78 -35.62
C ALA A 387 -24.18 7.44 -34.28
N VAL A 388 -22.89 7.72 -34.05
CA VAL A 388 -22.39 8.34 -32.82
C VAL A 388 -22.81 9.81 -32.74
N LEU A 389 -22.74 10.54 -33.86
CA LEU A 389 -23.19 11.93 -33.91
C LEU A 389 -24.72 12.04 -33.81
N GLN A 390 -25.44 11.09 -34.37
CA GLN A 390 -26.89 10.99 -34.23
C GLN A 390 -27.28 10.73 -32.77
N GLU A 391 -26.59 9.81 -32.07
CA GLU A 391 -26.81 9.57 -30.63
C GLU A 391 -26.65 10.87 -29.82
N VAL A 392 -25.62 11.67 -30.11
CA VAL A 392 -25.40 12.95 -29.43
C VAL A 392 -26.52 13.94 -29.73
N MET A 393 -26.98 14.02 -30.99
CA MET A 393 -28.11 14.87 -31.37
C MET A 393 -29.40 14.47 -30.65
N ASP A 394 -29.73 13.18 -30.67
CA ASP A 394 -30.93 12.62 -30.05
C ASP A 394 -30.93 12.85 -28.54
N LEU A 395 -29.80 12.58 -27.87
CA LEU A 395 -29.65 12.72 -26.42
C LEU A 395 -29.58 14.18 -25.96
N MET A 396 -28.82 15.05 -26.62
CA MET A 396 -28.51 16.39 -26.09
C MET A 396 -29.36 17.52 -26.67
N VAL A 397 -29.92 17.34 -27.87
CA VAL A 397 -30.74 18.37 -28.55
C VAL A 397 -32.20 17.99 -28.48
N ASP A 398 -32.58 16.86 -29.06
CA ASP A 398 -34.00 16.49 -29.21
C ASP A 398 -34.64 16.19 -27.86
N ARG A 399 -33.97 15.37 -27.04
CA ARG A 399 -34.47 15.01 -25.71
C ARG A 399 -34.50 16.19 -24.75
N ARG A 400 -33.46 17.03 -24.75
CA ARG A 400 -33.40 18.25 -23.93
C ARG A 400 -34.51 19.23 -24.31
N ASN A 401 -34.86 19.33 -25.61
CA ASN A 401 -35.97 20.18 -26.06
C ASN A 401 -37.34 19.59 -25.68
N LYS A 402 -37.53 18.27 -25.81
CA LYS A 402 -38.76 17.58 -25.34
C LYS A 402 -38.97 17.76 -23.84
N GLU A 403 -37.92 17.65 -23.04
CA GLU A 403 -37.98 17.79 -21.57
C GLU A 403 -38.30 19.21 -21.07
N LYS A 404 -38.02 20.26 -21.86
CA LYS A 404 -38.36 21.65 -21.51
C LYS A 404 -39.87 21.92 -21.50
N VAL A 405 -40.64 21.10 -22.22
CA VAL A 405 -42.09 21.29 -22.42
C VAL A 405 -42.91 20.30 -21.56
N LEU A 406 -42.26 19.43 -20.76
CA LEU A 406 -42.95 18.48 -19.89
C LEU A 406 -43.52 19.16 -18.63
N SER A 407 -44.79 18.86 -18.30
CA SER A 407 -45.39 19.21 -17.01
C SER A 407 -44.76 18.43 -15.85
N GLU A 408 -44.89 18.95 -14.62
CA GLU A 408 -44.38 18.28 -13.41
C GLU A 408 -45.09 16.94 -13.16
N GLU A 409 -46.39 16.85 -13.43
CA GLU A 409 -47.18 15.61 -13.31
C GLU A 409 -46.64 14.51 -14.23
N LYS A 410 -46.48 14.82 -15.51
CA LYS A 410 -45.95 13.88 -16.52
C LYS A 410 -44.51 13.47 -16.23
N LEU A 411 -43.76 14.34 -15.55
CA LEU A 411 -42.41 14.03 -15.11
C LEU A 411 -42.40 12.96 -14.01
N GLU A 412 -43.29 13.07 -13.03
CA GLU A 412 -43.39 12.07 -11.95
C GLU A 412 -43.94 10.74 -12.47
N GLU A 413 -44.91 10.76 -13.39
CA GLU A 413 -45.35 9.55 -14.11
C GLU A 413 -44.19 8.85 -14.81
N THR A 414 -43.35 9.63 -15.52
CA THR A 414 -42.16 9.10 -16.20
C THR A 414 -41.15 8.53 -15.20
N ARG A 415 -41.03 9.13 -14.01
CA ARG A 415 -40.15 8.62 -12.94
C ARG A 415 -40.62 7.26 -12.43
N VAL A 416 -41.92 7.11 -12.20
CA VAL A 416 -42.54 5.85 -11.78
C VAL A 416 -42.31 4.79 -12.85
N LEU A 417 -42.56 5.12 -14.12
CA LEU A 417 -42.32 4.22 -15.25
C LEU A 417 -40.87 3.74 -15.33
N VAL A 418 -39.89 4.65 -15.20
CA VAL A 418 -38.47 4.31 -15.19
C VAL A 418 -38.12 3.39 -14.01
N SER A 419 -38.72 3.62 -12.84
CA SER A 419 -38.53 2.77 -11.68
C SER A 419 -39.05 1.34 -11.92
N LEU A 420 -40.22 1.21 -12.54
CA LEU A 420 -40.83 -0.08 -12.90
C LEU A 420 -39.96 -0.84 -13.92
N ILE A 421 -39.54 -0.20 -15.02
CA ILE A 421 -38.68 -0.85 -16.03
C ILE A 421 -37.34 -1.27 -15.40
N LYS A 422 -36.76 -0.44 -14.52
CA LYS A 422 -35.54 -0.80 -13.78
C LYS A 422 -35.77 -1.98 -12.83
N GLN A 423 -36.91 -2.08 -12.16
CA GLN A 423 -37.26 -3.22 -11.30
C GLN A 423 -37.39 -4.50 -12.14
N GLU A 424 -38.05 -4.43 -13.30
CA GLU A 424 -38.14 -5.54 -14.26
C GLU A 424 -36.73 -5.97 -14.71
N ALA A 425 -35.87 -5.02 -15.08
CA ALA A 425 -34.49 -5.29 -15.47
C ALA A 425 -33.70 -5.97 -14.34
N ASN A 426 -33.82 -5.47 -13.09
CA ASN A 426 -33.19 -6.08 -11.92
C ASN A 426 -33.71 -7.50 -11.66
N HIS A 427 -35.01 -7.75 -11.88
CA HIS A 427 -35.60 -9.08 -11.74
C HIS A 427 -35.02 -10.05 -12.78
N LYS A 428 -34.97 -9.64 -14.06
CA LYS A 428 -34.34 -10.43 -15.13
C LYS A 428 -32.86 -10.71 -14.86
N PHE A 429 -32.14 -9.71 -14.33
CA PHE A 429 -30.74 -9.86 -13.93
C PHE A 429 -30.59 -10.92 -12.82
N ARG A 430 -31.44 -10.91 -11.79
CA ARG A 430 -31.44 -11.92 -10.71
C ARG A 430 -31.77 -13.32 -11.20
N LEU A 431 -32.60 -13.45 -12.25
CA LEU A 431 -32.90 -14.73 -12.91
C LEU A 431 -31.76 -15.25 -13.81
N GLY A 432 -30.63 -14.54 -13.91
CA GLY A 432 -29.51 -14.90 -14.79
C GLY A 432 -29.76 -14.59 -16.28
N LYS A 433 -30.88 -13.94 -16.62
CA LYS A 433 -31.24 -13.53 -17.99
C LYS A 433 -30.58 -12.20 -18.34
N VAL A 434 -29.25 -12.21 -18.43
CA VAL A 434 -28.42 -11.00 -18.53
C VAL A 434 -28.70 -10.19 -19.80
N GLU A 435 -28.88 -10.84 -20.95
CA GLU A 435 -29.18 -10.16 -22.22
C GLU A 435 -30.55 -9.46 -22.19
N GLU A 436 -31.58 -10.14 -21.65
CA GLU A 436 -32.89 -9.51 -21.51
C GLU A 436 -32.87 -8.35 -20.50
N ALA A 437 -32.08 -8.47 -19.42
CA ALA A 437 -31.89 -7.39 -18.46
C ALA A 437 -31.20 -6.17 -19.11
N LEU A 438 -30.22 -6.41 -19.98
CA LEU A 438 -29.52 -5.38 -20.74
C LEU A 438 -30.48 -4.58 -21.64
N VAL A 439 -31.37 -5.27 -22.35
CA VAL A 439 -32.42 -4.64 -23.17
C VAL A 439 -33.31 -3.76 -22.30
N LYS A 440 -33.75 -4.26 -21.14
CA LYS A 440 -34.60 -3.50 -20.21
C LYS A 440 -33.91 -2.30 -19.57
N TYR A 441 -32.63 -2.39 -19.22
CA TYR A 441 -31.89 -1.21 -18.76
C TYR A 441 -31.73 -0.16 -19.88
N SER A 442 -31.57 -0.59 -21.13
CA SER A 442 -31.51 0.31 -22.29
C SER A 442 -32.86 1.00 -22.54
N GLU A 443 -33.96 0.28 -22.42
CA GLU A 443 -35.33 0.81 -22.44
C GLU A 443 -35.52 1.87 -21.32
N ALA A 444 -35.11 1.55 -20.09
CA ALA A 444 -35.18 2.47 -18.97
C ALA A 444 -34.40 3.76 -19.22
N LEU A 445 -33.19 3.69 -19.79
CA LEU A 445 -32.42 4.88 -20.17
C LEU A 445 -33.06 5.66 -21.32
N GLY A 446 -33.68 4.97 -22.27
CA GLY A 446 -34.43 5.57 -23.39
C GLY A 446 -35.60 6.43 -22.93
N VAL A 447 -36.22 6.06 -21.79
CA VAL A 447 -37.34 6.80 -21.21
C VAL A 447 -36.90 7.79 -20.12
N CYS A 448 -35.82 7.51 -19.37
CA CYS A 448 -35.36 8.30 -18.22
C CYS A 448 -34.86 9.74 -18.53
N PRO A 449 -35.58 10.80 -18.08
CA PRO A 449 -35.20 12.19 -18.32
C PRO A 449 -33.76 12.55 -17.91
N LEU A 450 -33.10 13.44 -18.65
CA LEU A 450 -31.72 13.89 -18.40
C LEU A 450 -31.53 14.53 -17.02
N LYS A 451 -32.59 15.19 -16.51
CA LYS A 451 -32.57 15.79 -15.17
C LYS A 451 -32.51 14.75 -14.02
N PHE A 452 -32.90 13.50 -14.26
CA PHE A 452 -32.83 12.41 -13.27
C PHE A 452 -31.44 11.76 -13.24
N ARG A 453 -30.43 12.57 -12.90
CA ARG A 453 -29.00 12.15 -12.95
C ARG A 453 -28.71 10.94 -12.06
N LYS A 454 -29.34 10.85 -10.88
CA LYS A 454 -29.12 9.74 -9.93
C LYS A 454 -29.64 8.42 -10.49
N GLU A 455 -30.85 8.44 -11.06
CA GLU A 455 -31.49 7.30 -11.67
C GLU A 455 -30.69 6.82 -12.90
N ARG A 456 -30.31 7.74 -13.79
CA ARG A 456 -29.46 7.46 -14.95
C ARG A 456 -28.12 6.85 -14.54
N MET A 457 -27.45 7.41 -13.54
CA MET A 457 -26.19 6.89 -13.01
C MET A 457 -26.32 5.43 -12.56
N VAL A 458 -27.37 5.11 -11.80
CA VAL A 458 -27.62 3.74 -11.31
C VAL A 458 -27.90 2.78 -12.47
N ILE A 459 -28.72 3.20 -13.45
CA ILE A 459 -29.06 2.35 -14.60
C ILE A 459 -27.82 2.08 -15.46
N TYR A 460 -27.04 3.11 -15.82
CA TYR A 460 -25.77 2.94 -16.53
C TYR A 460 -24.82 2.00 -15.78
N SER A 461 -24.69 2.17 -14.47
CA SER A 461 -23.83 1.31 -13.66
C SER A 461 -24.30 -0.16 -13.70
N ASN A 462 -25.61 -0.42 -13.60
CA ASN A 462 -26.14 -1.78 -13.65
C ASN A 462 -26.05 -2.40 -15.05
N LYS A 463 -26.23 -1.58 -16.10
CA LYS A 463 -26.02 -1.98 -17.49
C LYS A 463 -24.56 -2.39 -17.73
N ALA A 464 -23.60 -1.64 -17.18
CA ALA A 464 -22.18 -2.03 -17.22
C ALA A 464 -21.91 -3.37 -16.53
N GLN A 465 -22.62 -3.70 -15.45
CA GLN A 465 -22.51 -5.02 -14.81
C GLN A 465 -22.97 -6.15 -15.75
N CYS A 466 -24.03 -5.92 -16.53
CA CYS A 466 -24.49 -6.88 -17.53
C CYS A 466 -23.41 -7.11 -18.60
N HIS A 467 -22.81 -6.03 -19.12
CA HIS A 467 -21.72 -6.11 -20.09
C HIS A 467 -20.50 -6.87 -19.55
N ILE A 468 -20.13 -6.70 -18.27
CA ILE A 468 -19.06 -7.48 -17.64
C ILE A 468 -19.38 -8.98 -17.65
N LEU A 469 -20.62 -9.37 -17.29
CA LEU A 469 -21.04 -10.78 -17.31
C LEU A 469 -21.08 -11.37 -18.73
N LEU A 470 -21.42 -10.55 -19.73
CA LEU A 470 -21.40 -10.91 -21.15
C LEU A 470 -19.99 -10.85 -21.78
N LYS A 471 -18.97 -10.52 -21.00
CA LYS A 471 -17.57 -10.35 -21.44
C LYS A 471 -17.36 -9.23 -22.47
N ASP A 472 -18.27 -8.27 -22.55
CA ASP A 472 -18.16 -7.08 -23.40
C ASP A 472 -17.51 -5.92 -22.61
N ALA A 473 -16.18 -5.90 -22.60
CA ALA A 473 -15.42 -4.93 -21.83
C ALA A 473 -15.57 -3.48 -22.35
N ASP A 474 -15.70 -3.28 -23.66
CA ASP A 474 -15.77 -1.94 -24.25
C ASP A 474 -17.06 -1.21 -23.89
N SER A 475 -18.21 -1.91 -23.99
CA SER A 475 -19.48 -1.35 -23.54
C SER A 475 -19.54 -1.16 -22.03
N ALA A 476 -18.93 -2.07 -21.25
CA ALA A 476 -18.82 -1.91 -19.79
C ALA A 476 -18.01 -0.67 -19.40
N ILE A 477 -16.91 -0.36 -20.11
CA ILE A 477 -16.11 0.86 -19.91
C ILE A 477 -16.92 2.11 -20.25
N SER A 478 -17.64 2.10 -21.39
CA SER A 478 -18.47 3.22 -21.84
C SER A 478 -19.59 3.53 -20.83
N ASP A 479 -20.42 2.54 -20.47
CA ASP A 479 -21.53 2.74 -19.53
C ASP A 479 -21.03 3.09 -18.11
N SER A 480 -19.92 2.52 -17.66
CA SER A 480 -19.33 2.90 -16.37
C SER A 480 -18.82 4.34 -16.37
N THR A 481 -18.24 4.80 -17.49
CA THR A 481 -17.76 6.18 -17.66
C THR A 481 -18.94 7.16 -17.67
N ARG A 482 -20.02 6.86 -18.40
CA ARG A 482 -21.24 7.67 -18.39
C ARG A 482 -21.83 7.79 -16.99
N ALA A 483 -21.85 6.70 -16.21
CA ALA A 483 -22.26 6.74 -14.81
C ALA A 483 -21.35 7.62 -13.94
N LEU A 484 -20.03 7.60 -14.17
CA LEU A 484 -19.07 8.44 -13.43
C LEU A 484 -19.19 9.93 -13.76
N CYS A 485 -19.51 10.27 -15.01
CA CYS A 485 -19.83 11.64 -15.42
C CYS A 485 -21.09 12.19 -14.75
N LEU A 486 -22.04 11.31 -14.41
CA LEU A 486 -23.28 11.68 -13.74
C LEU A 486 -23.14 11.88 -12.22
N SER A 487 -22.10 11.30 -11.61
CA SER A 487 -21.82 11.42 -10.18
C SER A 487 -21.47 12.86 -9.78
N ASN A 488 -21.78 13.23 -8.53
CA ASN A 488 -21.48 14.55 -7.99
C ASN A 488 -20.83 14.41 -6.59
N PRO A 489 -19.53 14.76 -6.41
CA PRO A 489 -18.58 15.21 -7.44
C PRO A 489 -18.33 14.16 -8.54
N ALA A 490 -17.86 14.56 -9.72
CA ALA A 490 -17.53 13.63 -10.81
C ALA A 490 -16.51 12.57 -10.36
N ASN A 491 -16.55 11.38 -10.99
CA ASN A 491 -15.66 10.26 -10.69
C ASN A 491 -15.73 9.71 -9.25
N THR A 492 -16.86 9.86 -8.55
CA THR A 492 -16.99 9.39 -7.15
C THR A 492 -17.87 8.17 -6.97
N HIS A 493 -18.61 7.73 -8.00
CA HIS A 493 -19.52 6.60 -7.86
C HIS A 493 -18.78 5.26 -7.77
N ARG A 494 -18.68 4.73 -6.53
CA ARG A 494 -17.86 3.54 -6.19
C ARG A 494 -18.17 2.31 -7.03
N LYS A 495 -19.45 1.98 -7.24
CA LYS A 495 -19.84 0.80 -8.03
C LYS A 495 -19.34 0.90 -9.48
N SER A 496 -19.41 2.09 -10.06
CA SER A 496 -18.93 2.31 -11.44
C SER A 496 -17.41 2.28 -11.54
N LEU A 497 -16.67 2.84 -10.56
CA LEU A 497 -15.20 2.71 -10.51
C LEU A 497 -14.77 1.24 -10.48
N TRP A 498 -15.41 0.43 -9.63
CA TRP A 498 -15.10 -1.00 -9.54
C TRP A 498 -15.50 -1.80 -10.79
N ARG A 499 -16.63 -1.48 -11.41
CA ARG A 499 -17.07 -2.11 -12.66
C ARG A 499 -16.11 -1.78 -13.80
N ARG A 500 -15.67 -0.53 -13.90
CA ARG A 500 -14.73 -0.11 -14.94
C ARG A 500 -13.32 -0.67 -14.73
N SER A 501 -12.86 -0.79 -13.48
CA SER A 501 -11.57 -1.47 -13.21
C SER A 501 -11.59 -2.92 -13.68
N GLN A 502 -12.67 -3.67 -13.40
CA GLN A 502 -12.82 -5.05 -13.91
C GLN A 502 -12.79 -5.11 -15.43
N ALA A 503 -13.48 -4.19 -16.11
CA ALA A 503 -13.49 -4.13 -17.57
C ALA A 503 -12.10 -3.78 -18.15
N TYR A 504 -11.36 -2.86 -17.52
CA TYR A 504 -9.97 -2.58 -17.90
C TYR A 504 -9.05 -3.80 -17.69
N ASP A 505 -9.21 -4.53 -16.59
CA ASP A 505 -8.46 -5.78 -16.34
C ASP A 505 -8.72 -6.82 -17.45
N MET A 506 -9.98 -6.98 -17.88
CA MET A 506 -10.34 -7.86 -19.00
C MET A 506 -9.64 -7.47 -20.31
N LYS A 507 -9.39 -6.18 -20.54
CA LYS A 507 -8.66 -5.67 -21.72
C LYS A 507 -7.13 -5.74 -21.58
N GLY A 508 -6.61 -6.17 -20.43
CA GLY A 508 -5.18 -6.10 -20.12
C GLY A 508 -4.67 -4.67 -19.88
N MET A 509 -5.57 -3.72 -19.64
CA MET A 509 -5.29 -2.31 -19.38
C MET A 509 -4.97 -2.10 -17.90
N ALA A 510 -3.82 -2.66 -17.49
CA ALA A 510 -3.41 -2.70 -16.08
C ALA A 510 -3.29 -1.30 -15.44
N LYS A 511 -2.86 -0.31 -16.23
CA LYS A 511 -2.75 1.10 -15.82
C LYS A 511 -4.10 1.65 -15.39
N GLU A 512 -5.06 1.59 -16.30
CA GLU A 512 -6.38 2.18 -16.14
C GLU A 512 -7.15 1.46 -15.05
N SER A 513 -7.02 0.13 -14.97
CA SER A 513 -7.58 -0.67 -13.88
C SER A 513 -7.02 -0.27 -12.52
N LEU A 514 -5.69 -0.09 -12.40
CA LEU A 514 -5.04 0.31 -11.16
C LEU A 514 -5.53 1.69 -10.68
N MET A 515 -5.64 2.66 -11.60
CA MET A 515 -6.12 4.00 -11.25
C MET A 515 -7.55 3.98 -10.74
N ASP A 516 -8.45 3.24 -11.38
CA ASP A 516 -9.84 3.10 -10.92
C ASP A 516 -9.92 2.39 -9.56
N CYS A 517 -9.06 1.41 -9.29
CA CYS A 517 -8.95 0.81 -7.96
C CYS A 517 -8.45 1.81 -6.90
N ILE A 518 -7.43 2.62 -7.21
CA ILE A 518 -6.92 3.64 -6.30
C ILE A 518 -8.01 4.70 -6.03
N MET A 519 -8.74 5.13 -7.04
CA MET A 519 -9.86 6.07 -6.87
C MET A 519 -11.02 5.45 -6.08
N PHE A 520 -11.32 4.17 -6.33
CA PHE A 520 -12.28 3.42 -5.52
C PHE A 520 -11.86 3.38 -4.05
N MET A 521 -10.57 3.24 -3.78
CA MET A 521 -10.01 3.27 -2.42
C MET A 521 -10.13 4.66 -1.80
N ASN A 522 -9.66 5.69 -2.50
CA ASN A 522 -9.67 7.09 -2.03
C ASN A 522 -11.08 7.60 -1.73
N SER A 523 -12.10 7.17 -2.48
CA SER A 523 -13.51 7.49 -2.18
C SER A 523 -14.04 6.85 -0.88
N SER A 524 -13.34 5.85 -0.35
CA SER A 524 -13.57 5.28 0.99
C SER A 524 -12.96 6.13 2.10
N ILE A 525 -12.20 7.17 1.74
CA ILE A 525 -11.39 8.02 2.61
C ILE A 525 -11.90 9.47 2.54
N LYS A 526 -13.03 9.78 3.18
CA LYS A 526 -13.47 11.16 3.50
C LYS A 526 -14.14 11.10 4.87
N SER A 527 -13.95 11.99 5.86
CA SER A 527 -13.23 13.25 6.03
C SER A 527 -13.07 13.48 7.55
N GLY A 528 -11.95 14.03 8.02
CA GLY A 528 -11.84 14.69 9.33
C GLY A 528 -11.40 13.87 10.55
N GLU A 529 -11.59 12.55 10.58
CA GLU A 529 -11.14 11.72 11.70
C GLU A 529 -9.89 10.91 11.30
N THR A 530 -8.76 11.24 11.93
CA THR A 530 -7.53 10.46 11.84
C THR A 530 -7.69 9.10 12.52
N MET A 531 -8.32 8.12 11.87
CA MET A 531 -8.27 6.70 12.23
C MET A 531 -8.68 5.80 11.04
N ARG A 532 -7.82 4.83 10.70
CA ARG A 532 -8.11 3.53 10.03
C ARG A 532 -9.05 3.53 8.81
N VAL A 533 -8.47 3.38 7.61
CA VAL A 533 -9.23 3.02 6.39
C VAL A 533 -9.11 1.52 6.15
N LYS A 534 -10.24 0.81 6.21
CA LYS A 534 -10.39 -0.60 5.83
C LYS A 534 -10.52 -0.73 4.31
N ILE A 535 -9.48 -1.26 3.67
CA ILE A 535 -9.42 -1.49 2.22
C ILE A 535 -10.09 -2.84 1.89
N PRO A 536 -11.14 -2.92 1.05
CA PRO A 536 -11.71 -4.22 0.66
C PRO A 536 -10.65 -5.15 0.01
N TYR A 537 -10.82 -6.47 0.09
CA TYR A 537 -9.82 -7.43 -0.43
C TYR A 537 -9.76 -7.45 -1.97
N HIS A 538 -10.91 -7.35 -2.65
CA HIS A 538 -10.99 -7.41 -4.11
C HIS A 538 -10.22 -6.27 -4.82
N PRO A 539 -10.28 -4.99 -4.39
CA PRO A 539 -9.47 -3.92 -4.96
C PRO A 539 -8.02 -4.04 -4.51
N ALA A 540 -7.71 -4.49 -3.28
CA ALA A 540 -6.32 -4.75 -2.87
C ALA A 540 -5.64 -5.80 -3.76
N ARG A 541 -6.34 -6.90 -4.06
CA ARG A 541 -5.84 -7.94 -4.97
C ARG A 541 -5.67 -7.43 -6.40
N MET A 542 -6.63 -6.66 -6.91
CA MET A 542 -6.55 -6.06 -8.24
C MET A 542 -5.39 -5.04 -8.31
N ILE A 543 -5.19 -4.24 -7.26
CA ILE A 543 -4.05 -3.35 -7.09
C ILE A 543 -2.75 -4.16 -7.12
N CYS A 544 -2.59 -5.19 -6.28
CA CYS A 544 -1.37 -6.00 -6.25
C CYS A 544 -1.07 -6.65 -7.61
N LYS A 545 -2.09 -7.22 -8.27
CA LYS A 545 -1.98 -7.79 -9.62
C LYS A 545 -1.42 -6.77 -10.62
N HIS A 546 -1.92 -5.54 -10.57
CA HIS A 546 -1.52 -4.51 -11.53
C HIS A 546 -0.29 -3.72 -11.11
N MET A 547 0.10 -3.70 -9.83
CA MET A 547 1.29 -3.00 -9.35
C MET A 547 2.57 -3.57 -9.98
N ASP A 548 2.69 -4.89 -10.10
CA ASP A 548 3.86 -5.49 -10.77
C ASP A 548 3.87 -5.23 -12.27
N ALA A 549 2.69 -5.19 -12.90
CA ALA A 549 2.54 -4.92 -14.33
C ALA A 549 2.76 -3.43 -14.67
N THR A 550 2.49 -2.54 -13.72
CA THR A 550 2.64 -1.07 -13.83
C THR A 550 3.89 -0.55 -13.14
N TRP A 551 4.73 -1.44 -12.59
CA TRP A 551 5.99 -1.07 -11.96
C TRP A 551 6.86 -0.29 -12.95
N LEU A 552 7.55 0.75 -12.45
CA LEU A 552 8.30 1.69 -13.28
C LEU A 552 9.32 0.98 -14.19
N PHE A 553 9.95 -0.09 -13.69
CA PHE A 553 10.94 -0.87 -14.43
C PHE A 553 10.38 -2.11 -15.11
N ALA A 554 9.06 -2.34 -15.14
CA ALA A 554 8.46 -3.54 -15.72
C ALA A 554 8.85 -3.77 -17.19
N THR A 555 8.83 -2.70 -18.00
CA THR A 555 9.25 -2.75 -19.41
C THR A 555 10.74 -3.05 -19.55
N ALA A 556 11.58 -2.46 -18.69
CA ALA A 556 13.02 -2.71 -18.69
C ALA A 556 13.33 -4.17 -18.31
N ARG A 557 12.71 -4.68 -17.24
CA ARG A 557 12.80 -6.08 -16.81
C ARG A 557 12.42 -7.05 -17.93
N SER A 558 11.27 -6.84 -18.57
CA SER A 558 10.80 -7.73 -19.64
C SER A 558 11.75 -7.78 -20.84
N ARG A 559 12.37 -6.64 -21.21
CA ARG A 559 13.37 -6.59 -22.30
C ARG A 559 14.63 -7.38 -21.95
N VAL A 560 15.12 -7.23 -20.72
CA VAL A 560 16.27 -7.98 -20.20
C VAL A 560 15.98 -9.49 -20.23
N GLU A 561 14.81 -9.91 -19.74
CA GLU A 561 14.41 -11.32 -19.70
C GLU A 561 14.29 -11.95 -21.09
N LYS A 562 13.67 -11.26 -22.06
CA LYS A 562 13.55 -11.75 -23.45
C LYS A 562 14.91 -11.94 -24.12
N THR A 563 15.81 -10.99 -23.91
CA THR A 563 17.19 -11.06 -24.43
C THR A 563 17.94 -12.27 -23.89
N MET A 564 17.82 -12.53 -22.58
CA MET A 564 18.45 -13.69 -21.95
C MET A 564 17.90 -15.02 -22.51
N GLN A 565 16.62 -15.06 -22.89
CA GLN A 565 16.00 -16.24 -23.51
C GLN A 565 16.49 -16.46 -24.94
N GLU A 566 16.59 -15.41 -25.76
CA GLU A 566 17.08 -15.49 -27.14
C GLU A 566 18.55 -15.97 -27.19
N LEU A 567 19.40 -15.50 -26.28
CA LEU A 567 20.81 -15.92 -26.20
C LEU A 567 20.99 -17.37 -25.76
N ASN A 568 20.11 -17.88 -24.90
CA ASN A 568 20.11 -19.28 -24.49
C ASN A 568 19.63 -20.22 -25.61
N GLN A 569 18.86 -19.72 -26.59
CA GLN A 569 18.41 -20.51 -27.74
C GLN A 569 19.45 -20.57 -28.87
N VAL A 570 20.31 -19.55 -29.01
CA VAL A 570 21.36 -19.51 -30.05
C VAL A 570 22.60 -20.34 -29.66
N GLY A 571 22.81 -20.67 -28.38
CA GLY A 571 23.96 -21.43 -27.87
C GLY A 571 23.91 -22.96 -28.04
N GLY A 572 22.98 -23.50 -28.84
CA GLY A 572 22.72 -24.95 -28.94
C GLY A 572 23.76 -25.81 -29.66
N HIS A 573 24.81 -25.25 -30.26
CA HIS A 573 25.86 -26.03 -30.95
C HIS A 573 27.26 -25.44 -30.74
N ALA A 574 27.79 -25.54 -29.52
CA ALA A 574 29.24 -25.55 -29.27
C ALA A 574 29.52 -26.05 -27.84
N GLN A 575 29.84 -27.34 -27.70
CA GLN A 575 30.57 -27.82 -26.53
C GLN A 575 32.00 -27.24 -26.57
N ASN A 576 32.47 -26.76 -25.42
CA ASN A 576 33.80 -26.17 -25.16
C ASN A 576 34.09 -24.80 -25.77
N GLN A 577 33.53 -23.73 -25.19
CA GLN A 577 34.24 -22.47 -24.99
C GLN A 577 33.62 -21.69 -23.82
N LYS A 578 34.47 -21.04 -23.01
CA LYS A 578 34.10 -20.24 -21.83
C LYS A 578 32.91 -19.32 -22.14
N GLN A 579 31.81 -19.46 -21.40
CA GLN A 579 30.71 -18.48 -21.38
C GLN A 579 31.27 -17.04 -21.32
N PRO A 580 30.77 -16.09 -22.13
CA PRO A 580 31.20 -14.70 -22.01
C PRO A 580 30.72 -14.17 -20.65
N ARG A 581 31.68 -13.95 -19.74
CA ARG A 581 31.45 -13.61 -18.33
C ARG A 581 31.00 -12.17 -18.08
N ASP A 582 30.68 -11.39 -19.11
CA ASP A 582 30.42 -9.96 -18.93
C ASP A 582 29.04 -9.51 -19.45
N HIS A 583 28.05 -9.52 -18.55
CA HIS A 583 26.71 -8.97 -18.79
C HIS A 583 26.76 -7.49 -19.25
N LYS A 584 27.80 -6.73 -18.88
CA LYS A 584 27.93 -5.29 -19.19
C LYS A 584 28.27 -5.04 -20.67
N ALA A 585 29.14 -5.85 -21.25
CA ALA A 585 29.54 -5.75 -22.66
C ALA A 585 28.40 -6.11 -23.62
N MET A 586 27.65 -7.16 -23.30
CA MET A 586 26.51 -7.64 -24.09
C MET A 586 25.35 -6.64 -24.13
N MET A 587 25.15 -5.90 -23.04
CA MET A 587 24.08 -4.92 -22.91
C MET A 587 24.44 -3.55 -23.51
N THR A 588 25.74 -3.20 -23.50
CA THR A 588 26.27 -2.05 -24.23
C THR A 588 26.01 -2.17 -25.73
N MET A 589 26.10 -3.38 -26.30
CA MET A 589 25.72 -3.66 -27.70
C MET A 589 24.22 -3.45 -27.98
N MET A 590 23.31 -3.69 -27.02
CA MET A 590 21.87 -3.47 -27.21
C MET A 590 21.49 -1.98 -27.22
N ILE A 591 22.10 -1.21 -26.31
CA ILE A 591 21.96 0.24 -26.26
C ILE A 591 22.53 0.87 -27.55
N GLN A 592 23.68 0.37 -28.04
CA GLN A 592 24.28 0.77 -29.32
C GLN A 592 23.44 0.37 -30.55
N LYS A 593 22.77 -0.79 -30.54
CA LYS A 593 21.88 -1.22 -31.65
C LYS A 593 20.64 -0.35 -31.82
N ARG A 594 20.20 0.37 -30.77
CA ARG A 594 19.01 1.22 -30.81
C ARG A 594 19.30 2.68 -31.13
N ASN A 595 20.54 3.14 -30.94
CA ASN A 595 20.99 4.50 -31.28
C ASN A 595 22.50 4.48 -31.62
N SER A 596 22.84 4.79 -32.87
CA SER A 596 24.22 4.82 -33.39
C SER A 596 25.10 5.97 -32.87
N HIS A 597 24.70 6.69 -31.81
CA HIS A 597 25.45 7.84 -31.26
C HIS A 597 25.50 7.77 -29.72
N ILE A 598 26.28 6.82 -29.17
CA ILE A 598 26.75 6.85 -27.79
C ILE A 598 28.24 6.47 -27.75
N HIS A 599 29.09 7.47 -27.51
CA HIS A 599 30.37 7.28 -26.85
C HIS A 599 30.26 7.95 -25.48
N GLY A 600 30.26 7.14 -24.42
CA GLY A 600 30.28 7.61 -23.04
C GLY A 600 29.14 7.07 -22.18
N LEU A 601 29.25 5.84 -21.70
CA LEU A 601 28.51 5.37 -20.53
C LEU A 601 29.54 4.85 -19.50
N SER A 602 29.52 5.49 -18.32
CA SER A 602 30.36 5.28 -17.14
C SER A 602 31.86 5.14 -17.43
N THR A 603 32.62 6.22 -17.22
CA THR A 603 34.09 6.15 -17.20
C THR A 603 34.61 5.36 -16.00
N ILE A 604 33.80 5.10 -14.97
CA ILE A 604 34.24 4.44 -13.73
C ILE A 604 34.26 2.91 -13.89
N ILE A 605 35.38 2.37 -14.37
CA ILE A 605 35.76 0.96 -14.23
C ILE A 605 36.64 0.84 -12.97
N GLU A 606 36.21 0.06 -11.97
CA GLU A 606 37.02 -0.34 -10.81
C GLU A 606 37.63 -1.72 -11.06
N GLU A 607 38.92 -1.90 -10.76
CA GLU A 607 39.57 -3.21 -10.75
C GLU A 607 39.21 -4.00 -9.46
N PRO A 608 39.02 -5.33 -9.55
CA PRO A 608 38.56 -6.12 -8.41
C PRO A 608 39.66 -6.26 -7.36
N PHE A 609 39.48 -5.59 -6.22
CA PHE A 609 40.37 -5.73 -5.06
C PHE A 609 40.03 -7.00 -4.27
N ASN A 610 40.90 -8.01 -4.37
CA ASN A 610 40.89 -9.17 -3.48
C ASN A 610 41.51 -8.77 -2.14
N ALA A 611 40.73 -8.75 -1.05
CA ALA A 611 41.27 -8.65 0.30
C ALA A 611 40.53 -9.56 1.29
N LYS A 612 41.35 -10.27 2.08
CA LYS A 612 41.05 -11.35 3.03
C LYS A 612 40.40 -10.83 4.32
N GLU A 613 39.79 -11.78 5.04
CA GLU A 613 39.25 -11.66 6.39
C GLU A 613 40.16 -10.92 7.39
N GLY A 614 39.54 -10.06 8.20
CA GLY A 614 40.13 -9.55 9.44
C GLY A 614 39.54 -8.21 9.87
N GLY A 615 38.80 -8.18 10.99
CA GLY A 615 38.50 -6.91 11.67
C GLY A 615 37.05 -6.65 12.13
N ARG A 616 36.31 -7.67 12.57
CA ARG A 616 35.16 -7.48 13.47
C ARG A 616 35.67 -6.89 14.80
N ARG A 617 35.65 -5.56 14.95
CA ARG A 617 35.50 -4.77 16.20
C ARG A 617 36.05 -3.36 16.00
N LYS A 618 35.25 -2.49 15.37
CA LYS A 618 35.24 -1.02 15.55
C LYS A 618 34.15 -0.38 14.68
N MET A 619 32.89 -0.76 14.91
CA MET A 619 31.75 -0.10 14.23
C MET A 619 30.51 -0.05 15.12
N GLU A 620 30.70 0.35 16.39
CA GLU A 620 29.61 0.43 17.37
C GLU A 620 29.64 1.72 18.20
N ARG A 621 30.00 2.85 17.58
CA ARG A 621 29.84 4.19 18.18
C ARG A 621 29.20 5.26 17.29
N ALA A 622 28.73 4.91 16.08
CA ALA A 622 28.05 5.84 15.17
C ALA A 622 26.52 5.67 15.10
N ARG A 623 25.90 4.90 16.03
CA ARG A 623 24.48 4.53 15.96
C ARG A 623 23.53 5.31 16.88
N ARG A 624 23.98 6.38 17.52
CA ARG A 624 23.14 7.19 18.43
C ARG A 624 23.30 8.68 18.17
N ARG A 625 22.47 9.22 17.26
CA ARG A 625 21.85 10.56 17.28
C ARG A 625 21.33 10.90 15.88
N LEU A 626 20.02 10.74 15.67
CA LEU A 626 19.22 11.50 14.69
C LEU A 626 17.74 11.16 14.92
N LYS A 627 17.11 11.90 15.82
CA LYS A 627 15.64 12.00 15.91
C LYS A 627 15.27 13.49 16.01
N LYS A 628 14.24 13.82 15.23
CA LYS A 628 13.40 15.03 15.19
C LYS A 628 13.83 16.16 14.25
N GLY A 629 13.19 16.16 13.08
CA GLY A 629 12.83 17.34 12.28
C GLY A 629 11.54 17.03 11.53
N ARG A 630 10.50 17.83 11.75
CA ARG A 630 9.14 17.69 11.20
C ARG A 630 9.16 17.76 9.66
N PHE A 631 8.49 16.80 9.00
CA PHE A 631 7.91 16.99 7.67
C PHE A 631 6.43 16.58 7.72
N SER A 632 5.61 17.42 7.11
CA SER A 632 4.16 17.40 7.12
C SER A 632 3.56 16.25 6.30
N SER A 633 2.53 15.64 6.87
CA SER A 633 1.36 15.03 6.22
C SER A 633 1.34 14.96 4.68
N SER A 634 1.67 13.80 4.12
CA SER A 634 0.98 13.11 3.01
C SER A 634 1.76 11.88 2.55
N PHE A 635 1.84 10.83 3.39
CA PHE A 635 2.45 9.55 3.02
C PHE A 635 1.69 8.43 3.73
N ILE A 636 0.61 7.92 3.13
CA ILE A 636 -0.15 6.80 3.70
C ILE A 636 -0.31 5.61 2.72
N LEU A 637 0.06 5.70 1.44
CA LEU A 637 -0.19 4.59 0.50
C LEU A 637 1.03 3.74 0.09
N ASN A 638 2.29 4.17 0.31
CA ASN A 638 3.44 3.41 -0.22
C ASN A 638 4.20 2.53 0.78
N THR A 639 4.00 2.67 2.10
CA THR A 639 4.73 1.85 3.08
C THR A 639 4.14 0.45 3.26
N SER A 640 2.87 0.24 2.90
CA SER A 640 2.18 -1.06 3.07
C SER A 640 2.17 -1.95 1.82
N LEU A 641 2.53 -1.44 0.65
CA LEU A 641 2.39 -2.18 -0.61
C LEU A 641 3.69 -2.85 -1.11
N TYR A 642 4.87 -2.49 -0.56
CA TYR A 642 6.16 -3.06 -1.00
C TYR A 642 6.58 -4.33 -0.23
N GLN A 643 5.94 -4.66 0.91
CA GLN A 643 6.17 -5.91 1.64
C GLN A 643 5.68 -7.17 0.90
N ILE A 644 5.17 -7.03 -0.33
CA ILE A 644 4.53 -8.09 -1.12
C ILE A 644 5.48 -8.64 -2.23
N GLN A 645 6.65 -8.05 -2.46
CA GLN A 645 7.39 -8.19 -3.72
C GLN A 645 8.51 -9.26 -3.83
N ASN A 646 8.52 -10.35 -3.04
CA ASN A 646 9.52 -11.43 -3.29
C ASN A 646 9.05 -12.87 -2.98
N PRO A 647 8.28 -13.52 -3.88
CA PRO A 647 8.20 -14.97 -3.91
C PRO A 647 9.25 -15.49 -4.90
N LYS A 648 10.34 -16.08 -4.41
CA LYS A 648 11.21 -16.88 -5.27
C LYS A 648 10.42 -18.07 -5.82
N LYS A 649 10.31 -18.12 -7.15
CA LYS A 649 10.04 -19.28 -8.03
C LYS A 649 9.00 -20.30 -7.56
N GLY A 650 7.81 -20.23 -8.16
CA GLY A 650 6.88 -21.35 -8.24
C GLY A 650 5.45 -20.90 -8.49
N LYS A 651 4.84 -21.32 -9.61
CA LYS A 651 3.41 -21.13 -9.89
C LYS A 651 2.58 -21.73 -8.74
N LYS A 652 1.88 -20.93 -7.94
CA LYS A 652 0.71 -21.37 -7.14
C LYS A 652 -0.33 -20.24 -7.04
N LYS A 653 -1.61 -20.60 -7.19
CA LYS A 653 -2.80 -19.72 -6.98
C LYS A 653 -2.72 -19.11 -5.56
N MET A 654 -2.86 -17.79 -5.43
CA MET A 654 -2.87 -17.11 -4.13
C MET A 654 -4.24 -17.22 -3.45
N SER A 655 -4.21 -17.59 -2.17
CA SER A 655 -5.33 -18.07 -1.33
C SER A 655 -6.07 -16.94 -0.58
N TRP A 656 -7.27 -17.28 -0.10
CA TRP A 656 -8.28 -16.41 0.51
C TRP A 656 -7.86 -15.70 1.81
N TRP A 657 -6.88 -16.24 2.54
CA TRP A 657 -6.48 -15.84 3.91
C TRP A 657 -5.99 -14.39 4.05
N TRP A 658 -5.73 -13.72 2.94
CA TRP A 658 -5.36 -12.30 2.89
C TRP A 658 -6.53 -11.34 3.18
N ALA A 659 -7.79 -11.79 3.16
CA ALA A 659 -8.98 -10.95 3.38
C ALA A 659 -9.30 -10.66 4.86
N GLY A 660 -8.76 -11.47 5.78
CA GLY A 660 -9.14 -11.51 7.20
C GLY A 660 -8.77 -10.28 8.05
N ALA A 661 -7.72 -9.54 7.69
CA ALA A 661 -7.18 -8.45 8.52
C ALA A 661 -8.09 -7.20 8.64
N ILE A 662 -9.31 -7.23 8.09
CA ILE A 662 -10.16 -6.05 7.86
C ILE A 662 -11.62 -6.26 8.37
N GLY A 663 -11.97 -7.41 8.98
CA GLY A 663 -13.36 -7.81 9.26
C GLY A 663 -14.14 -7.12 10.39
N ALA A 664 -13.55 -6.75 11.54
CA ALA A 664 -14.37 -6.59 12.78
C ALA A 664 -15.02 -5.20 13.07
N ALA A 665 -15.43 -4.41 12.06
CA ALA A 665 -16.09 -3.13 12.35
C ALA A 665 -17.00 -2.69 11.19
N LYS A 666 -18.31 -2.76 11.46
CA LYS A 666 -19.46 -2.36 10.63
C LYS A 666 -19.68 -3.16 9.35
N LYS A 667 -20.46 -4.25 9.48
CA LYS A 667 -21.48 -4.62 8.49
C LYS A 667 -22.79 -4.87 9.23
N LYS A 668 -23.77 -4.00 8.98
CA LYS A 668 -25.19 -4.29 9.24
C LYS A 668 -25.58 -5.40 8.27
N PHE A 669 -26.31 -6.40 8.77
CA PHE A 669 -26.97 -7.43 7.98
C PHE A 669 -27.80 -6.76 6.87
N GLU A 670 -27.41 -6.97 5.61
CA GLU A 670 -28.37 -6.93 4.51
C GLU A 670 -29.01 -8.33 4.51
N GLU A 671 -30.31 -8.40 4.75
CA GLU A 671 -31.11 -9.62 4.72
C GLU A 671 -31.16 -10.14 3.27
N ASP A 672 -30.24 -11.03 2.92
CA ASP A 672 -30.33 -11.89 1.73
C ASP A 672 -30.97 -13.24 2.13
N GLU A 673 -31.92 -13.72 1.32
CA GLU A 673 -32.55 -15.05 1.49
C GLU A 673 -31.51 -16.19 1.54
N PRO A 674 -31.75 -17.25 2.33
CA PRO A 674 -30.79 -18.34 2.51
C PRO A 674 -30.52 -19.10 1.20
N PRO A 675 -29.26 -19.51 0.95
CA PRO A 675 -28.88 -20.27 -0.24
C PRO A 675 -29.60 -21.62 -0.29
N ARG A 676 -30.05 -22.04 -1.48
CA ARG A 676 -30.80 -23.30 -1.69
C ARG A 676 -29.97 -24.58 -1.44
N SER A 677 -28.65 -24.48 -1.25
CA SER A 677 -27.75 -25.59 -0.88
C SER A 677 -26.42 -25.08 -0.30
N PHE A 678 -25.87 -25.76 0.71
CA PHE A 678 -24.57 -25.43 1.35
C PHE A 678 -23.43 -26.29 0.78
N GLU A 679 -22.25 -25.70 0.57
CA GLU A 679 -21.05 -26.40 0.07
C GLU A 679 -20.34 -27.14 1.21
N SER A 680 -20.27 -26.52 2.39
CA SER A 680 -19.70 -27.10 3.60
C SER A 680 -20.61 -26.88 4.81
N VAL A 681 -20.57 -27.83 5.73
CA VAL A 681 -21.25 -27.80 7.02
C VAL A 681 -20.22 -27.91 8.13
N GLY A 682 -20.10 -26.86 8.95
CA GLY A 682 -19.14 -26.76 10.05
C GLY A 682 -19.80 -27.03 11.41
N LEU A 683 -19.20 -27.90 12.22
CA LEU A 683 -19.60 -28.16 13.60
C LEU A 683 -18.58 -27.53 14.56
N VAL A 684 -18.96 -26.44 15.22
CA VAL A 684 -18.10 -25.68 16.14
C VAL A 684 -18.38 -26.12 17.59
N ILE A 685 -17.45 -26.87 18.18
CA ILE A 685 -17.52 -27.28 19.59
C ILE A 685 -16.91 -26.18 20.46
N GLY A 686 -17.74 -25.56 21.32
CA GLY A 686 -17.35 -24.38 22.10
C GLY A 686 -17.71 -23.07 21.42
N VAL A 687 -18.88 -22.98 20.78
CA VAL A 687 -19.27 -21.82 19.93
C VAL A 687 -19.38 -20.49 20.70
N THR A 688 -19.63 -20.53 22.00
CA THR A 688 -19.61 -19.32 22.86
C THR A 688 -18.22 -19.03 23.44
N GLY A 689 -17.19 -19.80 23.07
CA GLY A 689 -15.80 -19.56 23.46
C GLY A 689 -15.18 -18.40 22.68
N ILE A 690 -13.97 -17.98 23.07
CA ILE A 690 -13.30 -16.82 22.48
C ILE A 690 -13.00 -16.98 20.98
N VAL A 691 -12.61 -18.19 20.53
CA VAL A 691 -12.42 -18.50 19.09
C VAL A 691 -13.70 -19.04 18.46
N GLY A 692 -14.49 -19.81 19.20
CA GLY A 692 -15.77 -20.32 18.71
C GLY A 692 -16.73 -19.21 18.27
N ASN A 693 -16.74 -18.08 19.00
CA ASN A 693 -17.53 -16.92 18.62
C ASN A 693 -17.04 -16.25 17.34
N SER A 694 -15.71 -16.19 17.11
CA SER A 694 -15.13 -15.73 15.85
C SER A 694 -15.43 -16.69 14.69
N LEU A 695 -15.38 -18.01 14.90
CA LEU A 695 -15.79 -19.00 13.88
C LEU A 695 -17.28 -18.86 13.53
N ALA A 696 -18.15 -18.64 14.52
CA ALA A 696 -19.58 -18.42 14.30
C ALA A 696 -19.88 -17.15 13.47
N GLU A 697 -19.05 -16.11 13.63
CA GLU A 697 -19.15 -14.87 12.87
C GLU A 697 -18.58 -15.00 11.45
N ILE A 698 -17.46 -15.72 11.28
CA ILE A 698 -16.69 -15.76 10.03
C ILE A 698 -17.18 -16.85 9.08
N LEU A 699 -17.51 -18.05 9.57
CA LEU A 699 -17.93 -19.17 8.71
C LEU A 699 -19.09 -18.80 7.77
N PRO A 700 -20.18 -18.15 8.23
CA PRO A 700 -21.33 -17.85 7.37
C PRO A 700 -21.10 -16.72 6.35
N LEU A 701 -19.96 -16.02 6.38
CA LEU A 701 -19.70 -14.92 5.44
C LEU A 701 -19.59 -15.44 4.01
N HIS A 702 -20.19 -14.71 3.06
CA HIS A 702 -20.28 -15.09 1.64
C HIS A 702 -18.93 -15.38 0.97
N ASP A 703 -17.86 -14.77 1.45
CA ASP A 703 -16.53 -14.91 0.90
C ASP A 703 -15.74 -16.06 1.52
N THR A 704 -16.17 -16.64 2.65
CA THR A 704 -15.41 -17.66 3.39
C THR A 704 -15.12 -18.92 2.57
N PRO A 705 -13.88 -19.47 2.54
CA PRO A 705 -13.49 -20.60 1.71
C PRO A 705 -14.21 -21.85 2.17
N GLY A 706 -14.57 -22.69 1.21
CA GLY A 706 -15.46 -23.82 1.48
C GLY A 706 -16.92 -23.39 1.66
N GLY A 707 -17.23 -22.09 1.61
CA GLY A 707 -18.58 -21.57 1.71
C GLY A 707 -19.40 -21.70 0.41
N PRO A 708 -20.72 -21.50 0.47
CA PRO A 708 -21.49 -21.07 1.65
C PRO A 708 -21.52 -22.14 2.74
N TRP A 709 -21.29 -21.72 3.99
CA TRP A 709 -21.25 -22.60 5.16
C TRP A 709 -22.60 -22.65 5.88
N LYS A 710 -23.06 -23.87 6.16
CA LYS A 710 -23.99 -24.11 7.28
C LYS A 710 -23.17 -24.29 8.55
N VAL A 711 -23.65 -23.77 9.68
CA VAL A 711 -22.89 -23.82 10.94
C VAL A 711 -23.76 -24.35 12.07
N TYR A 712 -23.32 -25.46 12.65
CA TYR A 712 -23.78 -25.96 13.94
C TYR A 712 -22.87 -25.44 15.05
N GLY A 713 -23.43 -24.81 16.06
CA GLY A 713 -22.69 -24.29 17.20
C GLY A 713 -23.04 -25.02 18.50
N VAL A 714 -22.06 -25.66 19.14
CA VAL A 714 -22.29 -26.43 20.37
C VAL A 714 -21.72 -25.72 21.59
N ALA A 715 -22.53 -25.59 22.65
CA ALA A 715 -22.10 -25.21 23.98
C ALA A 715 -23.10 -25.68 25.06
N ARG A 716 -22.68 -25.74 26.33
CA ARG A 716 -23.51 -26.25 27.44
C ARG A 716 -24.61 -25.28 27.90
N ARG A 717 -24.30 -23.98 27.92
CA ARG A 717 -25.21 -22.94 28.39
C ARG A 717 -26.25 -22.61 27.32
N PRO A 718 -27.41 -22.04 27.68
CA PRO A 718 -28.30 -21.41 26.71
C PRO A 718 -27.57 -20.35 25.87
N ARG A 719 -28.01 -20.14 24.63
CA ARG A 719 -27.38 -19.19 23.71
C ARG A 719 -27.49 -17.76 24.26
N PRO A 720 -26.37 -17.05 24.49
CA PRO A 720 -26.41 -15.69 25.03
C PRO A 720 -26.76 -14.67 23.95
N SER A 721 -27.30 -13.52 24.36
CA SER A 721 -27.73 -12.44 23.46
C SER A 721 -26.61 -11.91 22.58
N TRP A 722 -25.39 -11.77 23.10
CA TRP A 722 -24.23 -11.29 22.35
C TRP A 722 -23.74 -12.25 21.25
N ASN A 723 -24.22 -13.49 21.23
CA ASN A 723 -23.95 -14.49 20.19
C ASN A 723 -25.16 -14.68 19.26
N ALA A 724 -26.33 -14.14 19.60
CA ALA A 724 -27.60 -14.42 18.92
C ALA A 724 -27.66 -13.91 17.47
N ASP A 725 -26.90 -12.85 17.16
CA ASP A 725 -26.87 -12.24 15.84
C ASP A 725 -26.26 -13.13 14.75
N HIS A 726 -25.48 -14.16 15.14
CA HIS A 726 -24.83 -15.05 14.16
C HIS A 726 -25.85 -16.02 13.53
N PRO A 727 -25.85 -16.21 12.20
CA PRO A 727 -26.77 -17.14 11.54
C PRO A 727 -26.29 -18.59 11.69
N ILE A 728 -26.40 -19.14 12.91
CA ILE A 728 -25.97 -20.51 13.27
C ILE A 728 -27.12 -21.32 13.87
N GLU A 729 -27.08 -22.65 13.71
CA GLU A 729 -27.93 -23.60 14.41
C GLU A 729 -27.28 -23.97 15.75
N TYR A 730 -27.82 -23.42 16.84
CA TYR A 730 -27.26 -23.62 18.18
C TYR A 730 -27.76 -24.92 18.81
N VAL A 731 -26.83 -25.77 19.23
CA VAL A 731 -27.09 -27.07 19.85
C VAL A 731 -26.57 -27.04 21.28
N GLN A 732 -27.49 -27.04 22.24
CA GLN A 732 -27.12 -27.09 23.65
C GLN A 732 -26.74 -28.51 24.05
N CYS A 733 -25.45 -28.80 24.23
CA CYS A 733 -24.94 -30.16 24.52
C CYS A 733 -23.75 -30.12 25.50
N ASP A 734 -23.73 -31.05 26.44
CA ASP A 734 -22.56 -31.35 27.26
C ASP A 734 -21.75 -32.48 26.64
N VAL A 735 -20.68 -32.11 25.95
CA VAL A 735 -19.80 -33.09 25.27
C VAL A 735 -18.97 -33.94 26.24
N SER A 736 -18.97 -33.64 27.54
CA SER A 736 -18.36 -34.52 28.55
C SER A 736 -19.26 -35.70 28.92
N ASP A 737 -20.58 -35.58 28.69
CA ASP A 737 -21.53 -36.67 28.83
C ASP A 737 -21.61 -37.45 27.51
N PRO A 738 -21.18 -38.73 27.47
CA PRO A 738 -21.21 -39.52 26.24
C PRO A 738 -22.62 -39.74 25.69
N ALA A 739 -23.63 -39.85 26.56
CA ALA A 739 -25.01 -40.05 26.11
C ALA A 739 -25.59 -38.77 25.52
N ASP A 740 -25.31 -37.61 26.13
CA ASP A 740 -25.77 -36.32 25.59
C ASP A 740 -25.08 -35.97 24.26
N ALA A 741 -23.78 -36.24 24.15
CA ALA A 741 -23.02 -36.09 22.91
C ALA A 741 -23.57 -36.98 21.80
N GLU A 742 -23.80 -38.28 22.07
CA GLU A 742 -24.36 -39.20 21.09
C GLU A 742 -25.76 -38.74 20.64
N ASN A 743 -26.66 -38.47 21.58
CA ASN A 743 -28.05 -38.10 21.26
C ASN A 743 -28.17 -36.82 20.42
N LYS A 744 -27.30 -35.83 20.64
CA LYS A 744 -27.40 -34.52 19.98
C LYS A 744 -26.52 -34.35 18.76
N LEU A 745 -25.41 -35.08 18.66
CA LEU A 745 -24.46 -34.92 17.56
C LEU A 745 -24.62 -35.99 16.48
N SER A 746 -25.09 -37.20 16.81
CA SER A 746 -25.32 -38.28 15.82
C SER A 746 -26.35 -37.90 14.74
N VAL A 747 -27.31 -37.05 15.08
CA VAL A 747 -28.36 -36.59 14.15
C VAL A 747 -27.84 -35.58 13.10
N LEU A 748 -26.65 -35.02 13.30
CA LEU A 748 -26.04 -33.99 12.42
C LEU A 748 -25.28 -34.64 11.26
N THR A 749 -26.00 -35.41 10.45
CA THR A 749 -25.43 -36.29 9.41
C THR A 749 -24.80 -35.55 8.23
N ASP A 750 -25.09 -34.26 8.05
CA ASP A 750 -24.57 -33.42 6.96
C ASP A 750 -23.22 -32.75 7.27
N VAL A 751 -22.70 -32.90 8.50
CA VAL A 751 -21.42 -32.30 8.93
C VAL A 751 -20.27 -32.72 8.02
N THR A 752 -19.47 -31.74 7.60
CA THR A 752 -18.30 -31.93 6.75
C THR A 752 -16.99 -31.58 7.44
N HIS A 753 -17.00 -30.63 8.38
CA HIS A 753 -15.81 -30.18 9.10
C HIS A 753 -16.14 -29.99 10.58
N VAL A 754 -15.28 -30.49 11.47
CA VAL A 754 -15.40 -30.27 12.93
C VAL A 754 -14.33 -29.27 13.36
N PHE A 755 -14.72 -28.26 14.13
CA PHE A 755 -13.83 -27.27 14.74
C PHE A 755 -13.92 -27.42 16.26
N PHE A 756 -12.94 -28.07 16.87
CA PHE A 756 -12.89 -28.33 18.30
C PHE A 756 -12.09 -27.22 19.01
N VAL A 757 -12.81 -26.24 19.58
CA VAL A 757 -12.25 -25.03 20.21
C VAL A 757 -12.71 -24.88 21.67
N SER A 758 -12.80 -26.00 22.38
CA SER A 758 -13.29 -26.09 23.75
C SER A 758 -12.34 -26.86 24.66
N TRP A 759 -12.39 -26.57 25.96
CA TRP A 759 -11.68 -27.29 27.01
C TRP A 759 -12.38 -27.05 28.35
N THR A 760 -12.02 -27.82 29.37
CA THR A 760 -12.42 -27.60 30.75
C THR A 760 -11.23 -27.66 31.68
N SER A 761 -11.23 -26.82 32.71
CA SER A 761 -10.18 -26.79 33.72
C SER A 761 -10.48 -27.78 34.85
N ARG A 762 -9.45 -28.50 35.30
CA ARG A 762 -9.44 -29.37 36.47
C ARG A 762 -8.26 -29.03 37.39
N PRO A 763 -8.35 -29.36 38.68
CA PRO A 763 -7.29 -29.10 39.66
C PRO A 763 -5.91 -29.65 39.27
N THR A 764 -5.86 -30.83 38.64
CA THR A 764 -4.61 -31.49 38.25
C THR A 764 -4.52 -31.73 36.75
N GLU A 765 -3.30 -31.81 36.22
CA GLU A 765 -3.12 -32.08 34.78
C GLU A 765 -3.55 -33.50 34.39
N ALA A 766 -3.47 -34.47 35.31
CA ALA A 766 -3.98 -35.83 35.08
C ALA A 766 -5.50 -35.84 34.86
N GLU A 767 -6.25 -35.13 35.70
CA GLU A 767 -7.70 -34.95 35.52
C GLU A 767 -8.02 -34.13 34.25
N ASN A 768 -7.18 -33.15 33.89
CA ASN A 768 -7.32 -32.45 32.61
C ASN A 768 -7.17 -33.42 31.43
N CYS A 769 -6.19 -34.33 31.46
CA CYS A 769 -6.00 -35.36 30.44
C CYS A 769 -7.23 -36.25 30.29
N GLU A 770 -7.77 -36.75 31.41
CA GLU A 770 -8.95 -37.61 31.42
C GLU A 770 -10.18 -36.92 30.82
N VAL A 771 -10.54 -35.75 31.38
CA VAL A 771 -11.80 -35.10 31.02
C VAL A 771 -11.75 -34.45 29.64
N ASN A 772 -10.67 -33.76 29.28
CA ASN A 772 -10.55 -33.13 27.95
C ASN A 772 -10.33 -34.17 26.85
N GLY A 773 -9.69 -35.31 27.17
CA GLY A 773 -9.61 -36.46 26.28
C GLY A 773 -10.98 -37.08 26.04
N ALA A 774 -11.78 -37.30 27.10
CA ALA A 774 -13.14 -37.83 27.00
C ALA A 774 -14.05 -36.91 26.16
N MET A 775 -14.00 -35.59 26.37
CA MET A 775 -14.79 -34.63 25.60
C MET A 775 -14.52 -34.72 24.09
N LEU A 776 -13.25 -34.75 23.68
CA LEU A 776 -12.90 -34.89 22.26
C LEU A 776 -13.35 -36.25 21.72
N ARG A 777 -13.11 -37.32 22.47
CA ARG A 777 -13.47 -38.68 22.09
C ARG A 777 -14.98 -38.85 21.89
N ASN A 778 -15.80 -38.29 22.78
CA ASN A 778 -17.26 -38.34 22.69
C ASN A 778 -17.76 -37.65 21.41
N VAL A 779 -17.24 -36.46 21.08
CA VAL A 779 -17.59 -35.76 19.84
C VAL A 779 -17.21 -36.59 18.61
N LEU A 780 -15.97 -37.08 18.55
CA LEU A 780 -15.50 -37.82 17.38
C LEU A 780 -16.26 -39.13 17.18
N ARG A 781 -16.57 -39.85 18.26
CA ARG A 781 -17.34 -41.09 18.19
C ARG A 781 -18.81 -40.88 17.82
N ALA A 782 -19.40 -39.75 18.18
CA ALA A 782 -20.75 -39.41 17.75
C ALA A 782 -20.80 -38.95 16.28
N VAL A 783 -19.78 -38.26 15.77
CA VAL A 783 -19.81 -37.63 14.44
C VAL A 783 -19.24 -38.52 13.34
N ILE A 784 -18.08 -39.17 13.55
CA ILE A 784 -17.39 -39.95 12.50
C ILE A 784 -18.27 -41.04 11.87
N PRO A 785 -19.01 -41.88 12.63
CA PRO A 785 -19.85 -42.92 12.04
C PRO A 785 -21.15 -42.39 11.42
N ASN A 786 -21.65 -41.25 11.90
CA ASN A 786 -22.96 -40.73 11.52
C ASN A 786 -22.92 -39.64 10.42
N ALA A 787 -21.76 -39.01 10.19
CA ALA A 787 -21.55 -38.00 9.16
C ALA A 787 -20.77 -38.59 7.96
N PRO A 788 -21.46 -39.14 6.92
CA PRO A 788 -20.79 -39.77 5.78
C PRO A 788 -19.86 -38.81 5.03
N ASN A 789 -20.23 -37.53 4.94
CA ASN A 789 -19.49 -36.50 4.20
C ASN A 789 -18.40 -35.79 5.02
N LEU A 790 -18.08 -36.27 6.23
CA LEU A 790 -17.02 -35.70 7.07
C LEU A 790 -15.66 -35.77 6.37
N ARG A 791 -15.00 -34.62 6.23
CA ARG A 791 -13.74 -34.43 5.48
C ARG A 791 -12.56 -34.05 6.37
N HIS A 792 -12.80 -33.29 7.43
CA HIS A 792 -11.72 -32.72 8.23
C HIS A 792 -12.11 -32.51 9.70
N VAL A 793 -11.14 -32.71 10.61
CA VAL A 793 -11.25 -32.38 12.04
C VAL A 793 -10.13 -31.43 12.44
N SER A 794 -10.50 -30.24 12.89
CA SER A 794 -9.57 -29.20 13.31
C SER A 794 -9.58 -29.06 14.83
N LEU A 795 -8.43 -29.26 15.48
CA LEU A 795 -8.26 -29.26 16.94
C LEU A 795 -7.46 -28.03 17.40
N GLN A 796 -7.99 -27.27 18.35
CA GLN A 796 -7.24 -26.18 18.99
C GLN A 796 -6.59 -26.65 20.30
N THR A 797 -5.29 -26.40 20.44
CA THR A 797 -4.50 -26.58 21.67
C THR A 797 -3.89 -25.25 22.11
N GLY A 798 -2.56 -25.10 22.17
CA GLY A 798 -1.90 -23.84 22.49
C GLY A 798 -0.41 -23.95 22.83
N THR A 799 0.21 -22.81 23.13
CA THR A 799 1.66 -22.72 23.47
C THR A 799 2.09 -23.58 24.66
N LYS A 800 1.17 -23.98 25.55
CA LYS A 800 1.47 -24.96 26.63
C LYS A 800 1.99 -26.30 26.11
N HIS A 801 1.85 -26.60 24.81
CA HIS A 801 2.52 -27.73 24.17
C HIS A 801 4.05 -27.69 24.39
N TYR A 802 4.66 -26.51 24.41
CA TYR A 802 6.12 -26.31 24.47
C TYR A 802 6.65 -25.94 25.86
N ILE A 803 5.77 -25.43 26.74
CA ILE A 803 6.14 -24.90 28.06
C ILE A 803 5.58 -25.73 29.24
N GLY A 804 4.76 -26.75 28.95
CA GLY A 804 4.12 -27.58 29.95
C GLY A 804 2.77 -27.02 30.45
N SER A 805 2.08 -27.82 31.26
CA SER A 805 0.83 -27.44 31.93
C SER A 805 1.03 -26.29 32.92
N PHE A 806 -0.05 -25.60 33.32
CA PHE A 806 0.04 -24.52 34.32
C PHE A 806 0.68 -24.96 35.64
N GLU A 807 0.49 -26.22 36.04
CA GLU A 807 1.11 -26.80 37.23
C GLU A 807 2.64 -26.92 37.11
N SER A 808 3.14 -27.12 35.88
CA SER A 808 4.55 -27.38 35.58
C SER A 808 5.34 -26.14 35.16
N ILE A 809 4.68 -25.05 34.76
CA ILE A 809 5.35 -23.80 34.35
C ILE A 809 6.27 -23.31 35.48
N GLY A 810 7.55 -23.13 35.16
CA GLY A 810 8.59 -22.71 36.10
C GLY A 810 9.13 -23.81 37.03
N LYS A 811 8.56 -25.03 36.98
CA LYS A 811 9.06 -26.22 37.72
C LYS A 811 9.85 -27.18 36.83
N ILE A 812 9.63 -27.12 35.52
CA ILE A 812 10.32 -27.94 34.52
C ILE A 812 11.09 -27.05 33.55
N GLN A 813 12.12 -27.62 32.92
CA GLN A 813 12.83 -26.96 31.82
C GLN A 813 11.92 -27.00 30.58
N SER A 814 11.42 -25.84 30.16
CA SER A 814 10.73 -25.73 28.87
C SER A 814 11.73 -25.76 27.71
N HIS A 815 11.21 -25.93 26.49
CA HIS A 815 12.01 -25.67 25.29
C HIS A 815 12.49 -24.21 25.24
N GLU A 816 13.52 -23.96 24.44
CA GLU A 816 13.98 -22.60 24.16
C GLU A 816 13.14 -21.96 23.03
N PRO A 817 12.64 -20.72 23.21
CA PRO A 817 11.94 -19.99 22.16
C PRO A 817 12.91 -19.42 21.10
N PRO A 818 12.47 -19.16 19.86
CA PRO A 818 11.09 -19.25 19.39
C PRO A 818 10.65 -20.70 19.13
N PHE A 819 9.47 -21.07 19.61
CA PHE A 819 8.96 -22.44 19.47
C PHE A 819 8.58 -22.78 18.04
N THR A 820 9.01 -23.94 17.56
CA THR A 820 8.66 -24.53 16.27
C THR A 820 7.92 -25.85 16.47
N GLU A 821 7.06 -26.21 15.53
CA GLU A 821 6.12 -27.32 15.68
C GLU A 821 6.78 -28.71 15.59
N ASP A 822 8.03 -28.77 15.14
CA ASP A 822 8.88 -29.96 15.06
C ASP A 822 9.62 -30.29 16.37
N LEU A 823 9.52 -29.43 17.39
CA LEU A 823 10.03 -29.72 18.72
C LEU A 823 9.32 -30.94 19.33
N PRO A 824 10.04 -31.82 20.04
CA PRO A 824 9.44 -32.98 20.68
C PRO A 824 8.51 -32.55 21.83
N ARG A 825 7.53 -33.41 22.15
CA ARG A 825 6.74 -33.26 23.38
C ARG A 825 7.65 -33.24 24.61
N LEU A 826 7.25 -32.50 25.64
CA LEU A 826 7.93 -32.54 26.93
C LEU A 826 7.61 -33.86 27.66
N ASP A 827 8.54 -34.34 28.48
CA ASP A 827 8.37 -35.53 29.31
C ASP A 827 7.54 -35.22 30.57
N THR A 828 6.32 -34.72 30.35
CA THR A 828 5.34 -34.39 31.39
C THR A 828 3.92 -34.60 30.89
N PRO A 829 2.96 -34.96 31.76
CA PRO A 829 1.55 -35.00 31.40
C PRO A 829 1.08 -33.65 30.82
N ASN A 830 0.35 -33.70 29.71
CA ASN A 830 -0.29 -32.54 29.10
C ASN A 830 -1.53 -32.99 28.33
N PHE A 831 -2.69 -32.42 28.65
CA PHE A 831 -3.93 -32.87 28.00
C PHE A 831 -3.95 -32.60 26.49
N TYR A 832 -3.11 -31.67 25.99
CA TYR A 832 -2.92 -31.48 24.56
C TYR A 832 -2.36 -32.74 23.89
N TYR A 833 -1.40 -33.42 24.52
CA TYR A 833 -0.81 -34.64 23.96
C TYR A 833 -1.86 -35.76 23.90
N THR A 834 -2.64 -35.91 24.97
CA THR A 834 -3.78 -36.85 25.03
C THR A 834 -4.80 -36.57 23.92
N GLN A 835 -5.14 -35.31 23.67
CA GLN A 835 -6.09 -34.94 22.60
C GLN A 835 -5.52 -35.17 21.20
N GLU A 836 -4.25 -34.87 20.96
CA GLU A 836 -3.57 -35.19 19.70
C GLU A 836 -3.60 -36.70 19.42
N ASP A 837 -3.29 -37.53 20.44
CA ASP A 837 -3.27 -38.99 20.27
C ASP A 837 -4.67 -39.55 19.98
N ILE A 838 -5.70 -39.02 20.65
CA ILE A 838 -7.11 -39.36 20.36
C ILE A 838 -7.50 -38.92 18.95
N LEU A 839 -7.11 -37.72 18.52
CA LEU A 839 -7.39 -37.22 17.18
C LEU A 839 -6.79 -38.14 16.12
N PHE A 840 -5.54 -38.56 16.29
CA PHE A 840 -4.86 -39.49 15.37
C PHE A 840 -5.55 -40.86 15.36
N GLU A 841 -5.87 -41.40 16.54
CA GLU A 841 -6.55 -42.69 16.70
C GLU A 841 -7.92 -42.71 16.02
N GLU A 842 -8.76 -41.70 16.29
CA GLU A 842 -10.14 -41.66 15.81
C GLU A 842 -10.22 -41.29 14.32
N THR A 843 -9.39 -40.37 13.82
CA THR A 843 -9.41 -40.00 12.39
C THR A 843 -8.92 -41.12 11.48
N ALA A 844 -8.00 -41.97 11.95
CA ALA A 844 -7.55 -43.15 11.21
C ALA A 844 -8.67 -44.18 10.95
N LYS A 845 -9.81 -44.12 11.67
CA LYS A 845 -10.95 -45.04 11.51
C LYS A 845 -11.78 -44.75 10.26
N LYS A 846 -11.62 -43.58 9.62
CA LYS A 846 -12.34 -43.19 8.39
C LYS A 846 -11.35 -42.82 7.30
N GLU A 847 -11.32 -43.61 6.23
CA GLU A 847 -10.43 -43.34 5.10
C GLU A 847 -10.70 -41.96 4.49
N GLY A 848 -9.63 -41.21 4.20
CA GLY A 848 -9.70 -39.86 3.63
C GLY A 848 -10.05 -38.74 4.62
N LEU A 849 -10.38 -39.06 5.88
CA LEU A 849 -10.57 -38.06 6.94
C LEU A 849 -9.21 -37.45 7.32
N THR A 850 -9.13 -36.13 7.29
CA THR A 850 -7.91 -35.38 7.57
C THR A 850 -8.03 -34.60 8.88
N TRP A 851 -6.89 -34.17 9.43
CA TRP A 851 -6.88 -33.37 10.66
C TRP A 851 -5.94 -32.17 10.59
N SER A 852 -6.11 -31.23 11.51
CA SER A 852 -5.14 -30.16 11.76
C SER A 852 -5.11 -29.80 13.25
N ILE A 853 -3.95 -29.36 13.74
CA ILE A 853 -3.78 -28.90 15.13
C ILE A 853 -3.32 -27.45 15.14
N HIS A 854 -3.98 -26.61 15.93
CA HIS A 854 -3.71 -25.17 16.00
C HIS A 854 -3.23 -24.78 17.40
N ARG A 855 -2.04 -24.18 17.50
CA ARG A 855 -1.36 -23.87 18.76
C ARG A 855 -1.25 -22.34 18.93
N PRO A 856 -2.34 -21.64 19.31
CA PRO A 856 -2.27 -20.22 19.60
C PRO A 856 -1.52 -19.92 20.91
N GLY A 857 -0.96 -18.71 21.00
CA GLY A 857 -0.51 -18.10 22.24
C GLY A 857 -1.65 -17.45 23.01
N THR A 858 -1.34 -16.36 23.73
CA THR A 858 -2.35 -15.59 24.45
C THR A 858 -3.36 -14.98 23.48
N ILE A 859 -4.63 -15.34 23.62
CA ILE A 859 -5.66 -14.95 22.67
C ILE A 859 -6.17 -13.53 22.97
N PHE A 860 -6.15 -12.66 21.95
CA PHE A 860 -6.90 -11.41 21.95
C PHE A 860 -8.22 -11.64 21.22
N GLY A 861 -9.34 -11.46 21.92
CA GLY A 861 -10.65 -11.86 21.43
C GLY A 861 -11.80 -11.33 22.27
N PHE A 862 -13.03 -11.71 21.89
CA PHE A 862 -14.24 -11.36 22.61
C PHE A 862 -15.08 -12.61 22.92
N SER A 863 -15.16 -12.94 24.20
CA SER A 863 -16.21 -13.80 24.77
C SER A 863 -16.28 -13.57 26.28
N PRO A 864 -17.41 -13.10 26.81
CA PRO A 864 -17.66 -13.06 28.26
C PRO A 864 -17.77 -14.44 28.92
N TYR A 865 -17.84 -15.54 28.15
CA TYR A 865 -17.93 -16.90 28.68
C TYR A 865 -16.60 -17.67 28.60
N SER A 866 -15.54 -17.04 28.11
CA SER A 866 -14.24 -17.68 27.98
C SER A 866 -13.54 -17.81 29.34
N LEU A 867 -13.06 -19.01 29.66
CA LEU A 867 -12.26 -19.29 30.86
C LEU A 867 -10.89 -18.60 30.85
N MET A 868 -10.45 -18.10 29.69
CA MET A 868 -9.16 -17.41 29.51
C MET A 868 -9.37 -16.23 28.56
N ASN A 869 -9.68 -15.05 29.09
CA ASN A 869 -9.88 -13.84 28.29
C ASN A 869 -9.08 -12.66 28.84
N LEU A 870 -7.85 -12.50 28.37
CA LEU A 870 -6.96 -11.44 28.84
C LEU A 870 -7.52 -10.04 28.54
N VAL A 871 -8.04 -9.81 27.34
CA VAL A 871 -8.53 -8.48 26.93
C VAL A 871 -9.77 -8.09 27.75
N GLY A 872 -10.72 -9.01 27.93
CA GLY A 872 -11.89 -8.78 28.78
C GLY A 872 -11.49 -8.40 30.21
N SER A 873 -10.59 -9.17 30.82
CA SER A 873 -10.19 -8.94 32.21
C SER A 873 -9.41 -7.64 32.42
N ILE A 874 -8.49 -7.28 31.51
CA ILE A 874 -7.79 -5.98 31.62
C ILE A 874 -8.70 -4.78 31.32
N CYS A 875 -9.75 -4.95 30.50
CA CYS A 875 -10.80 -3.95 30.32
C CYS A 875 -11.61 -3.73 31.60
N VAL A 876 -12.01 -4.81 32.27
CA VAL A 876 -12.73 -4.73 33.56
C VAL A 876 -11.85 -4.08 34.62
N TYR A 877 -10.58 -4.48 34.71
CA TYR A 877 -9.61 -3.82 35.61
C TYR A 877 -9.49 -2.31 35.32
N ALA A 878 -9.34 -1.93 34.06
CA ALA A 878 -9.27 -0.52 33.67
C ALA A 878 -10.57 0.24 33.99
N ALA A 879 -11.74 -0.37 33.78
CA ALA A 879 -13.03 0.23 34.15
C ALA A 879 -13.13 0.48 35.67
N ILE A 880 -12.69 -0.47 36.50
CA ILE A 880 -12.65 -0.32 37.95
C ILE A 880 -11.68 0.80 38.35
N CYS A 881 -10.45 0.80 37.80
CA CYS A 881 -9.49 1.89 38.05
C CYS A 881 -10.06 3.26 37.69
N LYS A 882 -10.76 3.35 36.55
CA LYS A 882 -11.38 4.58 36.09
C LYS A 882 -12.51 5.04 37.03
N HIS A 883 -13.36 4.12 37.49
CA HIS A 883 -14.46 4.40 38.42
C HIS A 883 -13.95 4.89 39.77
N GLU A 884 -12.91 4.26 40.30
CA GLU A 884 -12.33 4.61 41.60
C GLU A 884 -11.35 5.78 41.54
N GLY A 885 -10.99 6.25 40.35
CA GLY A 885 -10.04 7.35 40.17
C GLY A 885 -8.60 6.99 40.57
N VAL A 886 -8.24 5.70 40.52
CA VAL A 886 -6.90 5.21 40.88
C VAL A 886 -6.03 4.94 39.64
N PRO A 887 -4.69 4.94 39.77
CA PRO A 887 -3.80 4.64 38.66
C PRO A 887 -4.01 3.24 38.06
N LEU A 888 -3.79 3.13 36.75
CA LEU A 888 -3.76 1.83 36.06
C LEU A 888 -2.35 1.20 36.20
N THR A 889 -2.11 0.56 37.34
CA THR A 889 -0.82 -0.07 37.66
C THR A 889 -0.70 -1.44 36.99
N PHE A 890 0.45 -1.71 36.36
CA PHE A 890 0.72 -2.99 35.69
C PHE A 890 0.92 -4.13 36.71
N PRO A 891 0.08 -5.18 36.70
CA PRO A 891 0.11 -6.25 37.70
C PRO A 891 1.03 -7.38 37.26
N GLY A 892 2.31 -7.08 37.06
CA GLY A 892 3.22 -8.00 36.40
C GLY A 892 4.69 -7.77 36.69
N THR A 893 5.53 -8.66 36.17
CA THR A 893 6.99 -8.58 36.35
C THR A 893 7.61 -7.54 35.42
N LYS A 894 8.79 -7.02 35.79
CA LYS A 894 9.61 -6.17 34.92
C LYS A 894 9.96 -6.85 33.59
N GLY A 895 10.13 -8.18 33.62
CA GLY A 895 10.37 -9.01 32.43
C GLY A 895 9.22 -8.93 31.44
N ALA A 896 7.98 -9.09 31.90
CA ALA A 896 6.80 -8.95 31.04
C ALA A 896 6.57 -7.50 30.57
N TRP A 897 6.89 -6.51 31.41
CA TRP A 897 6.74 -5.09 31.08
C TRP A 897 7.69 -4.61 29.98
N GLU A 898 9.00 -4.90 30.12
CA GLU A 898 10.05 -4.44 29.20
C GLU A 898 10.40 -5.47 28.10
N GLY A 899 10.03 -6.74 28.27
CA GLY A 899 10.30 -7.82 27.33
C GLY A 899 9.41 -7.80 26.08
N TYR A 900 9.77 -8.61 25.09
CA TYR A 900 8.91 -8.86 23.94
C TYR A 900 7.89 -9.93 24.26
N SER A 901 6.65 -9.67 23.87
CA SER A 901 5.51 -10.57 23.94
C SER A 901 4.87 -10.69 22.55
N PHE A 902 4.08 -11.75 22.36
CA PHE A 902 3.24 -11.95 21.18
C PHE A 902 1.82 -12.30 21.62
N SER A 903 0.87 -12.22 20.69
CA SER A 903 -0.51 -12.65 20.92
C SER A 903 -1.09 -13.29 19.66
N SER A 904 -2.26 -13.88 19.83
CA SER A 904 -3.01 -14.58 18.80
C SER A 904 -4.41 -13.99 18.72
N ASP A 905 -4.73 -13.30 17.64
CA ASP A 905 -6.05 -12.71 17.44
C ASP A 905 -7.11 -13.79 17.16
N ALA A 906 -8.26 -13.74 17.84
CA ALA A 906 -9.29 -14.77 17.74
C ALA A 906 -9.84 -14.94 16.31
N ASP A 907 -9.93 -13.86 15.53
CA ASP A 907 -10.37 -13.94 14.13
C ASP A 907 -9.27 -14.56 13.26
N LEU A 908 -7.99 -14.25 13.54
CA LEU A 908 -6.86 -14.88 12.84
C LEU A 908 -6.77 -16.38 13.12
N ILE A 909 -7.07 -16.81 14.36
CA ILE A 909 -7.12 -18.23 14.72
C ILE A 909 -8.27 -18.90 13.97
N ALA A 910 -9.46 -18.31 13.94
CA ALA A 910 -10.59 -18.81 13.16
C ALA A 910 -10.24 -18.93 11.66
N GLU A 911 -9.56 -17.94 11.09
CA GLU A 911 -9.04 -17.99 9.72
C GLU A 911 -8.06 -19.14 9.51
N GLN A 912 -7.16 -19.41 10.47
CA GLN A 912 -6.22 -20.53 10.36
C GLN A 912 -6.89 -21.90 10.52
N HIS A 913 -7.99 -22.00 11.27
CA HIS A 913 -8.81 -23.22 11.32
C HIS A 913 -9.48 -23.48 9.97
N ILE A 914 -10.15 -22.46 9.41
CA ILE A 914 -10.82 -22.56 8.10
C ILE A 914 -9.78 -22.85 7.01
N TRP A 915 -8.63 -22.19 7.11
CA TRP A 915 -7.30 -22.70 6.81
C TRP A 915 -7.12 -24.11 6.29
N ALA A 916 -6.70 -24.87 7.28
CA ALA A 916 -6.34 -26.25 7.19
C ALA A 916 -7.53 -27.14 6.85
N ALA A 917 -8.75 -26.67 7.14
CA ALA A 917 -9.97 -27.36 6.74
C ALA A 917 -10.14 -27.47 5.22
N VAL A 918 -9.70 -26.46 4.44
CA VAL A 918 -9.93 -26.44 2.99
C VAL A 918 -8.66 -26.58 2.14
N ASP A 919 -7.48 -26.24 2.67
CA ASP A 919 -6.23 -26.26 1.90
C ASP A 919 -5.55 -27.64 1.95
N PRO A 920 -5.30 -28.29 0.79
CA PRO A 920 -4.63 -29.58 0.76
C PRO A 920 -3.22 -29.58 1.37
N ASN A 921 -2.49 -28.46 1.36
CA ASN A 921 -1.11 -28.38 1.89
C ASN A 921 -1.06 -28.30 3.42
N ALA A 922 -2.22 -28.19 4.07
CA ALA A 922 -2.33 -28.00 5.52
C ALA A 922 -2.93 -29.22 6.24
N ARG A 923 -3.22 -30.30 5.49
CA ARG A 923 -3.78 -31.54 6.01
C ARG A 923 -2.74 -32.30 6.81
N ASN A 924 -3.17 -32.85 7.94
CA ASN A 924 -2.42 -33.71 8.85
C ASN A 924 -1.18 -33.03 9.42
N GLU A 925 -1.31 -31.75 9.76
CA GLU A 925 -0.23 -30.91 10.25
C GLU A 925 -0.63 -30.14 11.51
N ALA A 926 0.35 -29.92 12.39
CA ALA A 926 0.25 -28.98 13.51
C ALA A 926 0.88 -27.64 13.13
N PHE A 927 0.21 -26.54 13.48
CA PHE A 927 0.64 -25.17 13.21
C PHE A 927 0.54 -24.29 14.47
N ASN A 928 1.57 -23.48 14.71
CA ASN A 928 1.48 -22.31 15.55
C ASN A 928 0.56 -21.27 14.91
N CYS A 929 -0.07 -20.44 15.74
CA CYS A 929 -0.95 -19.37 15.27
C CYS A 929 -0.76 -18.10 16.08
N SER A 930 0.15 -17.22 15.66
CA SER A 930 0.34 -15.89 16.23
C SER A 930 0.18 -14.78 15.19
N ASN A 931 0.05 -13.55 15.69
CA ASN A 931 -0.22 -12.36 14.89
C ASN A 931 0.86 -12.02 13.86
N GLY A 932 2.07 -12.60 13.98
CA GLY A 932 3.19 -12.31 13.08
C GLY A 932 3.97 -11.04 13.43
N ASP A 933 3.67 -10.41 14.57
CA ASP A 933 4.44 -9.30 15.16
C ASP A 933 4.73 -9.53 16.65
N VAL A 934 5.54 -8.65 17.24
CA VAL A 934 5.84 -8.64 18.69
C VAL A 934 5.57 -7.25 19.28
N PHE A 935 5.23 -7.21 20.57
CA PHE A 935 4.97 -5.98 21.30
C PHE A 935 5.59 -6.00 22.69
N LYS A 936 5.52 -4.87 23.40
CA LYS A 936 5.84 -4.78 24.83
C LYS A 936 4.59 -4.37 25.59
N TRP A 937 4.35 -4.98 26.75
CA TRP A 937 3.21 -4.57 27.59
C TRP A 937 3.30 -3.09 27.98
N LYS A 938 4.51 -2.55 28.19
CA LYS A 938 4.73 -1.11 28.34
C LYS A 938 4.02 -0.21 27.33
N HIS A 939 3.96 -0.64 26.07
CA HIS A 939 3.29 0.12 25.01
C HIS A 939 1.79 -0.14 24.95
N LEU A 940 1.36 -1.39 25.13
CA LEU A 940 -0.06 -1.75 25.10
C LEU A 940 -0.82 -1.26 26.34
N TRP A 941 -0.14 -1.15 27.48
CA TRP A 941 -0.71 -0.61 28.70
C TRP A 941 -1.06 0.87 28.57
N LYS A 942 -0.18 1.63 27.90
CA LYS A 942 -0.50 3.01 27.49
C LYS A 942 -1.76 3.06 26.61
N VAL A 943 -1.90 2.13 25.67
CA VAL A 943 -3.08 2.08 24.79
C VAL A 943 -4.33 1.78 25.61
N LEU A 944 -4.27 0.83 26.55
CA LEU A 944 -5.38 0.52 27.45
C LEU A 944 -5.79 1.76 28.28
N ALA A 945 -4.81 2.45 28.89
CA ALA A 945 -5.05 3.70 29.62
C ALA A 945 -5.71 4.78 28.76
N GLU A 946 -5.22 4.98 27.52
CA GLU A 946 -5.81 5.91 26.55
C GLU A 946 -7.26 5.54 26.19
N GLN A 947 -7.58 4.26 26.03
CA GLN A 947 -8.94 3.80 25.71
C GLN A 947 -9.94 4.01 26.85
N PHE A 948 -9.48 4.03 28.11
CA PHE A 948 -10.32 4.26 29.30
C PHE A 948 -10.19 5.67 29.87
N GLY A 949 -9.36 6.54 29.27
CA GLY A 949 -9.16 7.91 29.71
C GLY A 949 -8.53 8.01 31.12
N ILE A 950 -7.55 7.15 31.41
CA ILE A 950 -6.80 7.14 32.67
C ILE A 950 -5.44 7.80 32.43
N GLU A 951 -5.13 8.86 33.17
CA GLU A 951 -3.88 9.63 32.98
C GLU A 951 -2.67 8.99 33.67
N GLU A 952 -2.87 8.46 34.87
CA GLU A 952 -1.82 7.80 35.66
C GLU A 952 -1.82 6.29 35.38
N TYR A 953 -0.76 5.82 34.72
CA TYR A 953 -0.57 4.40 34.41
C TYR A 953 0.92 4.06 34.36
N GLY A 954 1.26 2.82 34.64
CA GLY A 954 2.66 2.39 34.54
C GLY A 954 3.00 1.14 35.31
N PHE A 955 4.29 0.84 35.36
CA PHE A 955 4.87 -0.22 36.18
C PHE A 955 5.59 0.41 37.36
N GLU A 956 5.38 -0.15 38.55
CA GLU A 956 6.04 0.26 39.78
C GLU A 956 7.08 -0.80 40.18
N GLU A 957 8.35 -0.39 40.22
CA GLU A 957 9.44 -1.29 40.55
C GLU A 957 9.39 -1.68 42.03
N GLY A 958 9.36 -2.99 42.32
CA GLY A 958 9.21 -3.55 43.66
C GLY A 958 7.75 -3.84 44.07
N SER A 959 6.76 -3.46 43.24
CA SER A 959 5.37 -3.83 43.45
C SER A 959 5.12 -5.29 43.05
N HIS A 960 4.56 -6.09 43.96
CA HIS A 960 4.12 -7.47 43.71
C HIS A 960 2.60 -7.55 43.58
N LEU A 961 2.02 -6.65 42.77
CA LEU A 961 0.58 -6.56 42.56
C LEU A 961 0.06 -7.81 41.83
N LYS A 962 -0.86 -8.54 42.47
CA LYS A 962 -1.64 -9.63 41.87
C LYS A 962 -3.10 -9.22 41.76
N LEU A 963 -3.67 -9.27 40.57
CA LEU A 963 -5.09 -8.91 40.39
C LEU A 963 -6.01 -9.87 41.13
N SER A 964 -5.62 -11.15 41.30
CA SER A 964 -6.43 -12.10 42.07
C SER A 964 -6.65 -11.68 43.53
N GLU A 965 -5.71 -10.92 44.09
CA GLU A 965 -5.80 -10.40 45.45
C GLU A 965 -6.52 -9.06 45.49
N VAL A 966 -6.19 -8.13 44.58
CA VAL A 966 -6.74 -6.76 44.61
C VAL A 966 -8.18 -6.67 44.11
N MET A 967 -8.60 -7.56 43.20
CA MET A 967 -9.96 -7.55 42.66
C MET A 967 -10.95 -8.39 43.48
N LYS A 968 -10.49 -9.15 44.48
CA LYS A 968 -11.29 -10.11 45.25
C LYS A 968 -12.56 -9.51 45.86
N ASP A 969 -12.46 -8.30 46.39
CA ASP A 969 -13.57 -7.62 47.09
C ASP A 969 -14.26 -6.54 46.23
N LYS A 970 -13.99 -6.51 44.91
CA LYS A 970 -14.52 -5.48 43.99
C LYS A 970 -15.87 -5.83 43.37
N GLY A 971 -16.50 -6.93 43.77
CA GLY A 971 -17.83 -7.35 43.27
C GLY A 971 -18.89 -6.24 43.37
N PRO A 972 -19.11 -5.62 44.55
CA PRO A 972 -20.08 -4.52 44.69
C PRO A 972 -19.73 -3.28 43.84
N VAL A 973 -18.44 -2.99 43.65
CA VAL A 973 -17.98 -1.89 42.78
C VAL A 973 -18.32 -2.18 41.32
N TRP A 974 -18.13 -3.42 40.90
CA TRP A 974 -18.52 -3.84 39.55
C TRP A 974 -20.03 -3.77 39.32
N ASP A 975 -20.84 -4.20 40.30
CA ASP A 975 -22.30 -4.09 40.23
C ASP A 975 -22.76 -2.63 40.08
N GLU A 976 -22.10 -1.70 40.77
CA GLU A 976 -22.32 -0.26 40.60
C GLU A 976 -21.98 0.21 39.18
N ILE A 977 -20.81 -0.16 38.64
CA ILE A 977 -20.39 0.18 37.27
C ILE A 977 -21.40 -0.35 36.24
N VAL A 978 -21.85 -1.60 36.41
CA VAL A 978 -22.84 -2.23 35.53
C VAL A 978 -24.15 -1.45 35.52
N SER A 979 -24.65 -1.08 36.71
CA SER A 979 -25.89 -0.31 36.87
C SER A 979 -25.75 1.10 36.29
N ALA A 980 -24.69 1.83 36.66
CA ALA A 980 -24.47 3.22 36.27
C ALA A 980 -24.29 3.40 34.75
N ASN A 981 -23.69 2.42 34.07
CA ASN A 981 -23.39 2.49 32.64
C ASN A 981 -24.35 1.66 31.76
N GLN A 982 -25.39 1.05 32.35
CA GLN A 982 -26.36 0.20 31.65
C GLN A 982 -25.69 -0.94 30.85
N LEU A 983 -24.74 -1.61 31.50
CA LEU A 983 -23.99 -2.72 30.93
C LEU A 983 -24.83 -4.01 30.94
N LEU A 984 -24.37 -5.03 30.22
CA LEU A 984 -24.92 -6.37 30.35
C LEU A 984 -24.72 -6.86 31.80
N PRO A 985 -25.75 -7.47 32.42
CA PRO A 985 -25.69 -7.92 33.80
C PRO A 985 -24.72 -9.09 33.91
N THR A 986 -23.49 -8.78 34.31
CA THR A 986 -22.38 -9.73 34.44
C THR A 986 -21.84 -9.66 35.85
N LYS A 987 -21.49 -10.80 36.42
CA LYS A 987 -20.78 -10.84 37.71
C LYS A 987 -19.28 -10.64 37.48
N LEU A 988 -18.60 -10.05 38.45
CA LEU A 988 -17.15 -9.80 38.33
C LEU A 988 -16.36 -11.07 38.01
N ASP A 989 -16.67 -12.17 38.70
CA ASP A 989 -15.99 -13.47 38.51
C ASP A 989 -16.31 -14.14 37.17
N GLU A 990 -17.28 -13.63 36.39
CA GLU A 990 -17.58 -14.15 35.05
C GLU A 990 -16.77 -13.44 33.95
N VAL A 991 -16.29 -12.22 34.21
CA VAL A 991 -15.60 -11.37 33.23
C VAL A 991 -14.16 -11.02 33.62
N GLY A 992 -13.82 -11.23 34.90
CA GLY A 992 -12.51 -11.00 35.50
C GLY A 992 -11.77 -12.30 35.82
N GLU A 993 -11.03 -12.83 34.85
CA GLU A 993 -10.21 -14.03 35.00
C GLU A 993 -8.82 -13.69 35.56
N TRP A 994 -8.80 -13.19 36.81
CA TRP A 994 -7.60 -12.58 37.41
C TRP A 994 -6.39 -13.50 37.50
N TRP A 995 -6.62 -14.77 37.87
CA TRP A 995 -5.59 -15.80 37.94
C TRP A 995 -4.83 -15.94 36.61
N PHE A 996 -5.55 -15.81 35.48
CA PHE A 996 -4.98 -15.93 34.15
C PHE A 996 -4.15 -14.69 33.80
N VAL A 997 -4.63 -13.48 34.15
CA VAL A 997 -3.86 -12.23 33.98
C VAL A 997 -2.53 -12.31 34.74
N ASP A 998 -2.57 -12.74 35.99
CA ASP A 998 -1.39 -12.87 36.85
C ASP A 998 -0.37 -13.86 36.27
N ILE A 999 -0.83 -15.01 35.74
CA ILE A 999 0.05 -15.97 35.05
C ILE A 999 0.70 -15.33 33.82
N ILE A 1000 -0.08 -14.72 32.92
CA ILE A 1000 0.46 -14.15 31.68
C ILE A 1000 1.49 -13.04 31.94
N PHE A 1001 1.29 -12.23 32.98
CA PHE A 1001 2.23 -11.16 33.33
C PHE A 1001 3.38 -11.59 34.25
N SER A 1002 3.37 -12.84 34.73
CA SER A 1002 4.50 -13.44 35.45
C SER A 1002 5.59 -13.99 34.53
N VAL A 1003 5.26 -14.29 33.27
CA VAL A 1003 6.17 -14.95 32.31
C VAL A 1003 6.71 -13.95 31.27
N ALA A 1004 7.99 -14.08 30.89
CA ALA A 1004 8.64 -13.22 29.90
C ALA A 1004 9.42 -14.05 28.86
N GLY A 1005 9.56 -13.53 27.64
CA GLY A 1005 10.44 -14.09 26.62
C GLY A 1005 9.91 -15.32 25.87
N VAL A 1006 8.63 -15.68 26.05
CA VAL A 1006 7.96 -16.76 25.32
C VAL A 1006 7.57 -16.23 23.93
N LEU A 1007 8.09 -16.83 22.86
CA LEU A 1007 7.76 -16.51 21.46
C LEU A 1007 7.57 -17.81 20.67
N ASP A 1008 6.66 -17.80 19.70
CA ASP A 1008 6.51 -18.87 18.73
C ASP A 1008 7.03 -18.46 17.34
N SER A 1009 7.12 -19.43 16.43
CA SER A 1009 7.46 -19.20 15.03
C SER A 1009 6.26 -19.48 14.14
N MET A 1010 5.90 -18.52 13.29
CA MET A 1010 4.88 -18.67 12.25
C MET A 1010 5.44 -19.20 10.92
N ASN A 1011 6.71 -19.64 10.88
CA ASN A 1011 7.36 -20.02 9.62
C ASN A 1011 6.69 -21.21 8.94
N LYS A 1012 6.37 -22.28 9.68
CA LYS A 1012 5.72 -23.47 9.11
C LYS A 1012 4.36 -23.11 8.47
N ALA A 1013 3.53 -22.34 9.17
CA ALA A 1013 2.25 -21.86 8.63
C ALA A 1013 2.46 -21.04 7.32
N LYS A 1014 3.43 -20.12 7.31
CA LYS A 1014 3.76 -19.30 6.13
C LYS A 1014 4.29 -20.13 4.95
N GLU A 1015 5.15 -21.11 5.23
CA GLU A 1015 5.72 -22.03 4.24
C GLU A 1015 4.64 -22.94 3.62
N HIS A 1016 3.62 -23.30 4.40
CA HIS A 1016 2.46 -24.06 3.93
C HIS A 1016 1.39 -23.17 3.25
N GLY A 1017 1.58 -21.85 3.22
CA GLY A 1017 0.73 -20.91 2.46
C GLY A 1017 -0.27 -20.11 3.30
N PHE A 1018 -0.23 -20.22 4.63
CA PHE A 1018 -1.00 -19.35 5.53
C PHE A 1018 -0.22 -18.07 5.82
N LEU A 1019 -0.65 -16.99 5.16
CA LEU A 1019 -0.01 -15.66 5.26
C LEU A 1019 -0.88 -14.66 6.05
N GLY A 1020 -1.87 -15.16 6.80
CA GLY A 1020 -2.67 -14.35 7.70
C GLY A 1020 -1.80 -13.73 8.80
N PHE A 1021 -2.02 -12.45 9.09
CA PHE A 1021 -1.34 -11.74 10.16
C PHE A 1021 -2.28 -10.68 10.76
N ARG A 1022 -1.92 -10.16 11.94
CA ARG A 1022 -2.56 -9.00 12.57
C ARG A 1022 -1.50 -8.08 13.16
N ASN A 1023 -1.81 -6.80 13.23
CA ASN A 1023 -1.03 -5.88 14.05
C ASN A 1023 -1.56 -5.95 15.48
N SER A 1024 -0.75 -6.44 16.44
CA SER A 1024 -1.20 -6.73 17.80
C SER A 1024 -1.72 -5.50 18.55
N LYS A 1025 -1.17 -4.31 18.30
CA LYS A 1025 -1.69 -3.05 18.87
C LYS A 1025 -3.11 -2.76 18.36
N ASN A 1026 -3.33 -2.94 17.05
CA ASN A 1026 -4.65 -2.69 16.47
C ASN A 1026 -5.68 -3.74 16.87
N SER A 1027 -5.26 -5.01 16.93
CA SER A 1027 -6.03 -6.12 17.46
C SER A 1027 -6.53 -5.80 18.87
N LEU A 1028 -5.63 -5.43 19.79
CA LEU A 1028 -6.01 -5.04 21.16
C LEU A 1028 -7.11 -3.97 21.18
N ILE A 1029 -6.92 -2.88 20.44
CA ILE A 1029 -7.94 -1.80 20.38
C ILE A 1029 -9.26 -2.33 19.83
N SER A 1030 -9.24 -3.14 18.78
CA SER A 1030 -10.47 -3.71 18.19
C SER A 1030 -11.25 -4.58 19.18
N TRP A 1031 -10.55 -5.36 20.00
CA TRP A 1031 -11.18 -6.20 21.01
C TRP A 1031 -11.68 -5.40 22.22
N ILE A 1032 -10.97 -4.34 22.62
CA ILE A 1032 -11.47 -3.36 23.60
C ILE A 1032 -12.77 -2.71 23.08
N ASP A 1033 -12.75 -2.24 21.82
CA ASP A 1033 -13.91 -1.63 21.17
C ASP A 1033 -15.10 -2.61 21.10
N LYS A 1034 -14.85 -3.90 20.88
CA LYS A 1034 -15.89 -4.94 20.88
C LYS A 1034 -16.45 -5.17 22.29
N CYS A 1035 -15.61 -5.19 23.33
CA CYS A 1035 -16.07 -5.24 24.72
C CYS A 1035 -16.99 -4.07 25.07
N LYS A 1036 -16.66 -2.85 24.63
CA LYS A 1036 -17.51 -1.66 24.79
C LYS A 1036 -18.78 -1.72 23.94
N GLY A 1037 -18.65 -2.14 22.68
CA GLY A 1037 -19.76 -2.22 21.73
C GLY A 1037 -20.86 -3.18 22.15
N TYR A 1038 -20.50 -4.28 22.81
CA TYR A 1038 -21.43 -5.23 23.43
C TYR A 1038 -21.80 -4.89 24.88
N LYS A 1039 -21.39 -3.70 25.37
CA LYS A 1039 -21.68 -3.20 26.71
C LYS A 1039 -21.26 -4.15 27.83
N ILE A 1040 -20.08 -4.76 27.70
CA ILE A 1040 -19.46 -5.54 28.80
C ILE A 1040 -18.72 -4.61 29.77
N VAL A 1041 -18.13 -3.55 29.23
CA VAL A 1041 -17.48 -2.46 29.96
C VAL A 1041 -18.01 -1.11 29.43
N PRO A 1042 -17.89 -0.01 30.19
CA PRO A 1042 -18.22 1.33 29.70
C PRO A 1042 -17.34 1.74 28.51
#